data_AF-A0A6F8Y6K2-F1
#
_entry.id   AF-A0A6F8Y6K2-F1
#
_cell.length_a   1.000
_cell.length_b   1.000
_cell.length_c   1.000
_cell.angle_alpha   90.00
_cell.angle_beta   90.00
_cell.angle_gamma   90.00
#
_symmetry.space_group_name_H-M   'P 1'
#
loop_
_entity.id
_entity.type
_entity.pdbx_description
1 polymer ?
#
loop_
_entity_poly.entity_id
_entity_poly.type
_entity_poly.pdbx_seq_one_letter_code
_entity_poly.pdbx_strand_id
1 'polypeptide(L)'
;MRVGELAHRTGTTVRALRYYEAAGLVVPRRLGNGYREYDPIAVRLVEQIRTLMTLGFSVEETRPFIESMIDGDGNPAALSTYRRAIAGLEQRIERLTDQRDALLSLVDATAGPAVPPTASRTLGSTNSLGLVGALMPGLTFRATDGTVVGPARFEGRRTVLFLYSLSSRPGVAMPAGWDDLPGARGCTVAACGFRDLHSELLASGCDQVYGLSAQPTGYQRELAHRLRLPYPLLADPRMSLAAALRLPTFQADGTSYYRRLTLIVTDGVVEHVFHPVTEPALHAEQVLRWLTDHPEPRSQMTAIDTVHAREILDSRGNPTVEVDVLLDDGSLGRAAVPSGASTGTAEAVELRDGDTSRYHGKGVRRAVGAVLGEIADAVAGLDGRDQAAVDRVLIELDGTANKSRLGANATLGVSLAVVKAAAVSAGQPLYRYLGGPDAVSLPLPLMNIVNGGAHADNPLDFQEFMIAPIGAASFAEAVRVGSEVFHTLRSALQAAGQHTSVGDEGGFAPHLRTAHEALAFISTAISDSGYTPGVDIAIALDPAASEFYRDGAYHYRGEDRVRTVAEHVDYLAELAETYPIVSIEDGAAQDDFEGWKALTDRLGDRCQLVGDDVFCTNADLLHDGISRGIANSILVKVNQVGTLTEMLTTMRVARQAGYSAVMSHRSGETEDTTIADLAVATGCGQIKTGSLSRSDRTAKYNQLLRIEEELGERAVYAGRNSLTGHPTA
;
A
#
# COMPACT_ATOMS: atom_id res chain seq x y z
N MET A 1 41.62 24.28 6.81
CA MET A 1 40.56 25.31 6.65
C MET A 1 40.57 26.33 7.78
N ARG A 2 40.06 27.55 7.54
CA ARG A 2 39.87 28.60 8.58
C ARG A 2 38.55 28.43 9.33
N VAL A 3 38.40 29.07 10.50
CA VAL A 3 37.18 28.95 11.33
C VAL A 3 35.90 29.44 10.63
N GLY A 4 35.99 30.50 9.81
CA GLY A 4 34.84 31.00 9.04
C GLY A 4 34.44 30.08 7.88
N GLU A 5 35.43 29.43 7.26
CA GLU A 5 35.24 28.44 6.20
C GLU A 5 34.60 27.16 6.75
N LEU A 6 35.08 26.66 7.90
CA LEU A 6 34.47 25.55 8.62
C LEU A 6 33.03 25.88 9.05
N ALA A 7 32.78 27.10 9.54
CA ALA A 7 31.44 27.56 9.94
C ALA A 7 30.47 27.55 8.76
N HIS A 8 30.87 28.11 7.62
CA HIS A 8 30.07 28.14 6.40
C HIS A 8 29.76 26.73 5.88
N ARG A 9 30.79 25.87 5.73
CA ARG A 9 30.63 24.51 5.20
C ARG A 9 29.75 23.61 6.05
N THR A 10 29.78 23.77 7.37
CA THR A 10 29.02 22.93 8.32
C THR A 10 27.70 23.56 8.75
N GLY A 11 27.30 24.70 8.17
CA GLY A 11 26.06 25.42 8.52
C GLY A 11 25.98 25.84 10.00
N THR A 12 27.12 26.07 10.66
CA THR A 12 27.18 26.42 12.09
C THR A 12 27.78 27.81 12.33
N THR A 13 27.73 28.31 13.56
CA THR A 13 28.31 29.61 13.90
C THR A 13 29.76 29.47 14.37
N VAL A 14 30.59 30.50 14.12
CA VAL A 14 31.94 30.60 14.71
C VAL A 14 31.91 30.57 16.25
N ARG A 15 30.80 30.98 16.87
CA ARG A 15 30.60 30.86 18.33
C ARG A 15 30.42 29.40 18.76
N ALA A 16 29.65 28.60 18.02
CA ALA A 16 29.50 27.17 18.28
C ALA A 16 30.81 26.41 18.07
N LEU A 17 31.56 26.71 16.99
CA LEU A 17 32.90 26.11 16.79
C LEU A 17 33.87 26.41 17.94
N ARG A 18 33.85 27.63 18.49
CA ARG A 18 34.63 27.97 19.69
C ARG A 18 34.17 27.23 20.94
N TYR A 19 32.88 26.91 21.05
CA TYR A 19 32.35 26.08 22.13
C TYR A 19 32.83 24.63 22.00
N TYR A 20 32.78 24.05 20.80
CA TYR A 20 33.30 22.71 20.52
C TYR A 20 34.83 22.61 20.69
N GLU A 21 35.57 23.67 20.36
CA GLU A 21 37.01 23.81 20.64
C GLU A 21 37.28 23.86 22.16
N ALA A 22 36.49 24.63 22.92
CA ALA A 22 36.61 24.70 24.38
C ALA A 22 36.24 23.36 25.07
N ALA A 23 35.28 22.62 24.50
CA ALA A 23 34.97 21.25 24.90
C ALA A 23 36.01 20.22 24.41
N GLY A 24 37.01 20.61 23.61
CA GLY A 24 38.04 19.71 23.08
C GLY A 24 37.56 18.70 22.04
N LEU A 25 36.36 18.90 21.47
CA LEU A 25 35.77 18.01 20.45
C LEU A 25 36.27 18.34 19.04
N VAL A 26 36.74 19.56 18.82
CA VAL A 26 37.26 20.04 17.53
C VAL A 26 38.55 20.81 17.79
N VAL A 27 39.70 20.18 17.52
CA VAL A 27 41.02 20.71 17.89
C VAL A 27 41.71 21.36 16.69
N PRO A 28 41.99 22.69 16.70
CA PRO A 28 42.76 23.35 15.65
C PRO A 28 44.27 23.23 15.86
N ARG A 29 45.01 23.11 14.75
CA ARG A 29 46.44 23.39 14.70
C ARG A 29 46.67 24.90 14.78
N ARG A 30 47.64 25.34 15.59
CA ARG A 30 48.10 26.75 15.59
C ARG A 30 49.28 26.91 14.63
N LEU A 31 49.21 27.91 13.77
CA LEU A 31 50.29 28.31 12.88
C LEU A 31 51.20 29.34 13.55
N GLY A 32 52.45 29.47 13.07
CA GLY A 32 53.45 30.39 13.64
C GLY A 32 53.06 31.89 13.58
N ASN A 33 52.05 32.25 12.79
CA ASN A 33 51.45 33.59 12.74
C ASN A 33 50.25 33.78 13.68
N GLY A 34 50.02 32.85 14.62
CA GLY A 34 48.95 32.91 15.62
C GLY A 34 47.56 32.49 15.12
N TYR A 35 47.37 32.25 13.82
CA TYR A 35 46.09 31.80 13.28
C TYR A 35 45.84 30.31 13.56
N ARG A 36 44.55 29.97 13.74
CA ARG A 36 44.05 28.60 13.81
C ARG A 36 43.83 28.02 12.42
N GLU A 37 44.02 26.72 12.30
CA GLU A 37 43.72 25.90 11.13
C GLU A 37 43.07 24.59 11.59
N TYR A 38 41.94 24.24 10.99
CA TYR A 38 41.22 23.00 11.25
C TYR A 38 41.48 22.01 10.12
N ASP A 39 41.58 20.74 10.48
CA ASP A 39 41.72 19.60 9.55
C ASP A 39 40.42 19.33 8.77
N PRO A 40 40.46 18.82 7.53
CA PRO A 40 39.28 18.33 6.81
C PRO A 40 38.30 17.45 7.61
N ILE A 41 38.78 16.61 8.53
CA ILE A 41 37.90 15.76 9.36
C ILE A 41 36.97 16.59 10.26
N ALA A 42 37.35 17.82 10.63
CA ALA A 42 36.56 18.69 11.50
C ALA A 42 35.17 19.00 10.94
N VAL A 43 34.98 18.93 9.61
CA VAL A 43 33.65 19.06 8.99
C VAL A 43 32.73 17.93 9.48
N ARG A 44 33.16 16.66 9.34
CA ARG A 44 32.41 15.49 9.80
C ARG A 44 32.22 15.46 11.31
N LEU A 45 33.23 15.88 12.09
CA LEU A 45 33.09 15.97 13.55
C LEU A 45 31.99 16.97 13.93
N VAL A 46 31.97 18.16 13.31
CA VAL A 46 30.97 19.20 13.60
C VAL A 46 29.57 18.78 13.13
N GLU A 47 29.46 18.14 11.96
CA GLU A 47 28.19 17.56 11.47
C GLU A 47 27.64 16.52 12.45
N GLN A 48 28.47 15.59 12.94
CA GLN A 48 28.04 14.60 13.92
C GLN A 48 27.62 15.21 15.26
N ILE A 49 28.35 16.24 15.76
CA ILE A 49 27.93 16.98 16.97
C ILE A 49 26.55 17.60 16.74
N ARG A 50 26.31 18.23 15.57
CA ARG A 50 24.99 18.82 15.25
C ARG A 50 23.89 17.76 15.20
N THR A 51 24.12 16.62 14.56
CA THR A 51 23.15 15.51 14.49
C THR A 51 22.80 15.00 15.88
N LEU A 52 23.80 14.73 16.73
CA LEU A 52 23.56 14.30 18.11
C LEU A 52 22.81 15.38 18.94
N MET A 53 23.12 16.67 18.75
CA MET A 53 22.38 17.75 19.39
C MET A 53 20.91 17.83 18.90
N THR A 54 20.61 17.55 17.63
CA THR A 54 19.22 17.46 17.15
C THR A 54 18.46 16.26 17.74
N LEU A 55 19.19 15.21 18.12
CA LEU A 55 18.65 14.04 18.86
C LEU A 55 18.58 14.28 20.39
N GLY A 56 18.87 15.50 20.85
CA GLY A 56 18.70 15.92 22.25
C GLY A 56 19.91 15.70 23.16
N PHE A 57 21.06 15.25 22.64
CA PHE A 57 22.29 15.12 23.43
C PHE A 57 22.92 16.48 23.72
N SER A 58 23.45 16.67 24.93
CA SER A 58 24.34 17.79 25.25
C SER A 58 25.69 17.64 24.55
N VAL A 59 26.43 18.73 24.40
CA VAL A 59 27.75 18.73 23.76
C VAL A 59 28.73 17.85 24.52
N GLU A 60 28.62 17.85 25.85
CA GLU A 60 29.44 17.04 26.76
C GLU A 60 29.17 15.54 26.55
N GLU A 61 27.92 15.14 26.30
CA GLU A 61 27.53 13.78 25.96
C GLU A 61 27.95 13.34 24.55
N THR A 62 28.22 14.27 23.63
CA THR A 62 28.72 13.91 22.28
C THR A 62 30.16 13.37 22.28
N ARG A 63 30.94 13.61 23.34
CA ARG A 63 32.37 13.27 23.42
C ARG A 63 32.72 11.83 23.01
N PRO A 64 32.11 10.76 23.55
CA PRO A 64 32.52 9.39 23.24
C PRO A 64 32.28 8.99 21.78
N PHE A 65 31.33 9.66 21.11
CA PHE A 65 31.04 9.44 19.69
C PHE A 65 32.09 10.12 18.80
N ILE A 66 32.53 11.33 19.19
CA ILE A 66 33.56 12.08 18.48
C ILE A 66 34.94 11.42 18.64
N GLU A 67 35.26 10.91 19.83
CA GLU A 67 36.47 10.11 20.07
C GLU A 67 36.46 8.83 19.22
N SER A 68 35.36 8.07 19.19
CA SER A 68 35.25 6.88 18.32
C SER A 68 35.40 7.18 16.82
N MET A 69 34.99 8.37 16.35
CA MET A 69 35.19 8.78 14.95
C MET A 69 36.61 9.22 14.62
N ILE A 70 37.42 9.57 15.63
CA ILE A 70 38.85 9.90 15.47
C ILE A 70 39.68 8.61 15.50
N ASP A 71 39.36 7.69 16.40
CA ASP A 71 40.13 6.46 16.62
C ASP A 71 39.86 5.35 15.58
N GLY A 72 38.75 5.44 14.82
CA GLY A 72 38.45 4.57 13.68
C GLY A 72 37.89 3.18 14.04
N ASP A 73 38.07 2.73 15.28
CA ASP A 73 37.47 1.49 15.79
C ASP A 73 36.03 1.70 16.31
N GLY A 74 35.16 0.73 16.04
CA GLY A 74 33.76 0.73 16.47
C GLY A 74 33.62 0.58 17.98
N ASN A 75 33.59 1.70 18.72
CA ASN A 75 33.69 1.71 20.17
C ASN A 75 32.41 1.22 20.87
N PRO A 76 32.45 0.14 21.69
CA PRO A 76 31.30 -0.34 22.47
C PRO A 76 30.70 0.70 23.44
N ALA A 77 31.48 1.72 23.84
CA ALA A 77 31.01 2.83 24.66
C ALA A 77 30.01 3.74 23.92
N ALA A 78 30.14 3.91 22.60
CA ALA A 78 29.17 4.65 21.80
C ALA A 78 27.81 3.91 21.73
N LEU A 79 27.85 2.60 21.46
CA LEU A 79 26.64 1.75 21.41
C LEU A 79 25.90 1.68 22.76
N SER A 80 26.62 1.58 23.87
CA SER A 80 26.01 1.63 25.22
C SER A 80 25.45 3.02 25.57
N THR A 81 25.91 4.09 24.92
CA THR A 81 25.38 5.44 25.10
C THR A 81 24.13 5.67 24.26
N TYR A 82 24.09 5.19 23.01
CA TYR A 82 22.84 5.14 22.22
C TYR A 82 21.73 4.34 22.94
N ARG A 83 22.05 3.15 23.47
CA ARG A 83 21.07 2.33 24.22
C ARG A 83 20.52 3.03 25.46
N ARG A 84 21.36 3.79 26.19
CA ARG A 84 20.91 4.58 27.36
C ARG A 84 20.02 5.75 26.96
N ALA A 85 20.32 6.44 25.85
CA ALA A 85 19.49 7.53 25.34
C ALA A 85 18.11 7.04 24.88
N ILE A 86 18.06 5.91 24.16
CA ILE A 86 16.80 5.25 23.76
C ILE A 86 15.95 4.92 24.99
N ALA A 87 16.51 4.24 26.00
CA ALA A 87 15.79 3.91 27.24
C ALA A 87 15.29 5.16 28.00
N GLY A 88 16.04 6.27 27.94
CA GLY A 88 15.63 7.56 28.53
C GLY A 88 14.46 8.23 27.78
N LEU A 89 14.45 8.12 26.44
CA LEU A 89 13.34 8.58 25.59
C LEU A 89 12.09 7.73 25.81
N GLU A 90 12.21 6.40 25.87
CA GLU A 90 11.12 5.47 26.16
C GLU A 90 10.43 5.80 27.50
N GLN A 91 11.20 5.99 28.59
CA GLN A 91 10.64 6.44 29.88
C GLN A 91 9.97 7.83 29.81
N ARG A 92 10.36 8.69 28.85
CA ARG A 92 9.72 10.01 28.69
C ARG A 92 8.44 9.91 27.87
N ILE A 93 8.39 9.05 26.86
CA ILE A 93 7.17 8.70 26.12
C ILE A 93 6.14 8.07 27.06
N GLU A 94 6.57 7.16 27.95
CA GLU A 94 5.70 6.54 28.97
C GLU A 94 5.05 7.60 29.88
N ARG A 95 5.86 8.46 30.53
CA ARG A 95 5.34 9.54 31.39
C ARG A 95 4.44 10.54 30.65
N LEU A 96 4.75 10.90 29.41
CA LEU A 96 3.91 11.79 28.60
C LEU A 96 2.59 11.12 28.19
N THR A 97 2.61 9.79 27.99
CA THR A 97 1.42 8.98 27.72
C THR A 97 0.52 8.93 28.95
N ASP A 98 1.07 8.67 30.14
CA ASP A 98 0.32 8.69 31.41
C ASP A 98 -0.30 10.08 31.66
N GLN A 99 0.44 11.16 31.40
CA GLN A 99 -0.06 12.53 31.54
C GLN A 99 -1.20 12.83 30.55
N ARG A 100 -1.07 12.40 29.28
CA ARG A 100 -2.14 12.52 28.28
C ARG A 100 -3.39 11.76 28.72
N ASP A 101 -3.23 10.54 29.20
CA ASP A 101 -4.38 9.67 29.55
C ASP A 101 -5.07 10.15 30.83
N ALA A 102 -4.34 10.75 31.77
CA ALA A 102 -4.91 11.49 32.90
C ALA A 102 -5.71 12.73 32.45
N LEU A 103 -5.21 13.50 31.47
CA LEU A 103 -5.92 14.65 30.90
C LEU A 103 -7.18 14.23 30.12
N LEU A 104 -7.11 13.17 29.31
CA LEU A 104 -8.27 12.60 28.61
C LEU A 104 -9.33 12.11 29.61
N SER A 105 -8.91 11.49 30.72
CA SER A 105 -9.84 11.07 31.78
C SER A 105 -10.57 12.25 32.43
N LEU A 106 -9.94 13.43 32.53
CA LEU A 106 -10.58 14.65 33.01
C LEU A 106 -11.55 15.24 31.96
N VAL A 107 -11.25 15.14 30.67
CA VAL A 107 -12.15 15.55 29.58
C VAL A 107 -13.40 14.65 29.56
N ASP A 108 -13.23 13.33 29.58
CA ASP A 108 -14.34 12.37 29.57
C ASP A 108 -15.25 12.53 30.82
N ALA A 109 -14.66 12.83 31.98
CA ALA A 109 -15.42 13.14 33.20
C ALA A 109 -16.32 14.39 33.08
N THR A 110 -16.05 15.29 32.12
CA THR A 110 -16.93 16.43 31.81
C THR A 110 -17.98 16.16 30.72
N ALA A 111 -17.89 15.04 30.00
CA ALA A 111 -18.74 14.76 28.83
C ALA A 111 -20.06 14.01 29.12
N GLY A 112 -20.12 13.22 30.20
CA GLY A 112 -21.32 12.46 30.59
C GLY A 112 -21.56 11.17 29.79
N PRO A 113 -22.37 10.21 30.31
CA PRO A 113 -22.50 8.88 29.72
C PRO A 113 -23.53 8.79 28.59
N ALA A 114 -23.13 8.24 27.44
CA ALA A 114 -24.03 7.89 26.33
C ALA A 114 -24.74 6.54 26.56
N VAL A 115 -25.97 6.41 26.03
CA VAL A 115 -26.85 5.23 26.22
C VAL A 115 -26.70 4.25 25.05
N PRO A 116 -26.47 2.93 25.28
CA PRO A 116 -26.43 1.93 24.22
C PRO A 116 -27.82 1.34 23.89
N PRO A 117 -28.13 1.01 22.62
CA PRO A 117 -29.40 0.43 22.22
C PRO A 117 -29.48 -1.09 22.44
N THR A 118 -30.70 -1.60 22.60
CA THR A 118 -31.02 -3.01 22.89
C THR A 118 -31.31 -3.85 21.64
N ALA A 119 -30.84 -5.10 21.60
CA ALA A 119 -31.26 -6.12 20.63
C ALA A 119 -31.82 -7.38 21.34
N SER A 120 -32.73 -8.10 20.66
CA SER A 120 -33.52 -9.23 21.18
C SER A 120 -32.85 -10.60 20.97
N ARG A 121 -33.35 -11.66 21.63
CA ARG A 121 -32.71 -13.00 21.68
C ARG A 121 -33.66 -14.20 21.60
N THR A 122 -33.10 -15.26 21.03
CA THR A 122 -33.41 -16.70 21.09
C THR A 122 -32.07 -17.46 20.86
N LEU A 123 -31.84 -18.75 21.14
CA LEU A 123 -32.56 -19.80 21.88
C LEU A 123 -31.53 -20.84 22.39
N GLY A 124 -31.98 -21.84 23.18
CA GLY A 124 -31.51 -23.23 23.08
C GLY A 124 -30.10 -23.69 23.56
N SER A 125 -30.02 -24.13 24.82
CA SER A 125 -29.07 -25.15 25.38
C SER A 125 -27.59 -24.78 25.62
N THR A 126 -27.01 -25.41 26.67
CA THR A 126 -25.70 -25.14 27.38
C THR A 126 -25.40 -23.70 27.82
N ASN A 127 -26.23 -22.74 27.43
CA ASN A 127 -25.96 -21.31 27.46
C ASN A 127 -26.16 -20.66 28.86
N SER A 128 -25.29 -20.95 29.84
CA SER A 128 -25.39 -20.45 31.23
C SER A 128 -25.36 -18.92 31.34
N LEU A 129 -24.57 -18.25 30.50
CA LEU A 129 -24.52 -16.78 30.36
C LEU A 129 -25.38 -16.25 29.20
N GLY A 130 -25.78 -17.11 28.27
CA GLY A 130 -26.59 -16.71 27.12
C GLY A 130 -25.82 -16.13 25.93
N LEU A 131 -24.48 -16.20 25.91
CA LEU A 131 -23.67 -15.48 24.93
C LEU A 131 -23.43 -16.24 23.62
N VAL A 132 -23.63 -17.56 23.56
CA VAL A 132 -23.52 -18.30 22.29
C VAL A 132 -24.50 -17.70 21.27
N GLY A 133 -23.99 -17.33 20.10
CA GLY A 133 -24.69 -16.62 19.02
C GLY A 133 -24.73 -15.09 19.16
N ALA A 134 -24.10 -14.49 20.18
CA ALA A 134 -24.02 -13.04 20.33
C ALA A 134 -22.86 -12.45 19.52
N LEU A 135 -23.11 -11.33 18.83
CA LEU A 135 -22.05 -10.53 18.20
C LEU A 135 -21.15 -9.89 19.28
N MET A 136 -19.85 -9.87 19.00
CA MET A 136 -18.90 -9.07 19.76
C MET A 136 -19.23 -7.58 19.61
N PRO A 137 -19.22 -6.79 20.69
CA PRO A 137 -19.55 -5.38 20.63
C PRO A 137 -18.46 -4.57 19.92
N GLY A 138 -18.83 -3.41 19.37
CA GLY A 138 -17.96 -2.45 18.69
C GLY A 138 -16.93 -1.74 19.57
N LEU A 139 -16.25 -2.47 20.45
CA LEU A 139 -15.28 -1.98 21.41
C LEU A 139 -13.85 -2.11 20.87
N THR A 140 -12.96 -1.21 21.32
CA THR A 140 -11.53 -1.28 21.05
C THR A 140 -10.74 -1.40 22.35
N PHE A 141 -9.70 -2.24 22.33
CA PHE A 141 -8.83 -2.53 23.47
C PHE A 141 -7.38 -2.27 23.10
N ARG A 142 -6.58 -1.71 24.04
CA ARG A 142 -5.14 -1.56 23.85
C ARG A 142 -4.42 -2.85 24.26
N ALA A 143 -3.59 -3.36 23.36
CA ALA A 143 -2.81 -4.57 23.55
C ALA A 143 -1.41 -4.29 24.12
N THR A 144 -0.79 -5.29 24.77
CA THR A 144 0.55 -5.17 25.37
C THR A 144 1.68 -4.96 24.37
N ASP A 145 1.50 -5.44 23.15
CA ASP A 145 2.40 -5.28 21.99
C ASP A 145 2.37 -3.87 21.36
N GLY A 146 1.45 -3.01 21.82
CA GLY A 146 1.25 -1.65 21.31
C GLY A 146 0.14 -1.52 20.27
N THR A 147 -0.47 -2.63 19.82
CA THR A 147 -1.59 -2.60 18.88
C THR A 147 -2.91 -2.17 19.55
N VAL A 148 -3.90 -1.85 18.71
CA VAL A 148 -5.30 -1.67 19.12
C VAL A 148 -6.12 -2.78 18.46
N VAL A 149 -6.90 -3.50 19.26
CA VAL A 149 -7.72 -4.63 18.84
C VAL A 149 -9.18 -4.22 18.91
N GLY A 150 -9.90 -4.37 17.79
CA GLY A 150 -11.30 -4.01 17.62
C GLY A 150 -12.05 -5.02 16.73
N PRO A 151 -13.28 -4.74 16.29
CA PRO A 151 -14.16 -5.68 15.59
C PRO A 151 -13.49 -6.39 14.39
N ALA A 152 -12.82 -5.64 13.52
CA ALA A 152 -12.08 -6.15 12.36
C ALA A 152 -10.89 -7.09 12.68
N ARG A 153 -10.58 -7.36 13.95
CA ARG A 153 -9.63 -8.42 14.37
C ARG A 153 -10.33 -9.76 14.68
N PHE A 154 -11.65 -9.75 14.82
CA PHE A 154 -12.48 -10.94 15.04
C PHE A 154 -13.23 -11.38 13.78
N GLU A 155 -13.41 -10.49 12.79
CA GLU A 155 -13.98 -10.79 11.47
C GLU A 155 -13.07 -11.77 10.69
N GLY A 156 -13.68 -12.75 10.01
CA GLY A 156 -13.02 -13.79 9.21
C GLY A 156 -12.08 -14.73 9.98
N ARG A 157 -12.14 -14.74 11.33
CA ARG A 157 -11.17 -15.39 12.21
C ARG A 157 -11.82 -16.10 13.40
N ARG A 158 -11.17 -17.16 13.90
CA ARG A 158 -11.52 -17.91 15.11
C ARG A 158 -10.57 -17.56 16.25
N THR A 159 -11.08 -16.83 17.23
CA THR A 159 -10.31 -16.19 18.31
C THR A 159 -10.65 -16.76 19.68
N VAL A 160 -9.62 -17.16 20.43
CA VAL A 160 -9.73 -17.51 21.86
C VAL A 160 -9.53 -16.25 22.70
N LEU A 161 -10.59 -15.74 23.31
CA LEU A 161 -10.54 -14.58 24.21
C LEU A 161 -10.77 -15.03 25.67
N PHE A 162 -9.70 -15.19 26.44
CA PHE A 162 -9.78 -15.60 27.84
C PHE A 162 -9.72 -14.39 28.79
N LEU A 163 -10.70 -14.31 29.69
CA LEU A 163 -10.80 -13.22 30.65
C LEU A 163 -10.30 -13.68 32.01
N TYR A 164 -9.53 -12.83 32.69
CA TYR A 164 -8.97 -13.15 34.01
C TYR A 164 -9.10 -11.99 35.00
N SER A 165 -9.19 -12.33 36.29
CA SER A 165 -9.52 -11.37 37.35
C SER A 165 -8.35 -10.41 37.63
N LEU A 166 -7.24 -10.96 38.13
CA LEU A 166 -6.00 -10.27 38.49
C LEU A 166 -4.88 -11.33 38.54
N SER A 167 -3.65 -10.95 38.21
CA SER A 167 -2.46 -11.79 38.38
C SER A 167 -1.49 -11.12 39.35
N SER A 168 -0.81 -11.88 40.20
CA SER A 168 0.06 -11.29 41.22
C SER A 168 1.35 -10.72 40.62
N ARG A 169 1.82 -9.61 41.21
CA ARG A 169 3.12 -8.98 40.93
C ARG A 169 4.14 -9.34 42.00
N PRO A 170 5.43 -9.56 41.64
CA PRO A 170 6.48 -9.77 42.63
C PRO A 170 6.54 -8.60 43.64
N GLY A 171 6.51 -8.89 44.93
CA GLY A 171 6.60 -7.89 46.00
C GLY A 171 5.34 -7.03 46.25
N VAL A 172 4.23 -7.25 45.51
CA VAL A 172 2.98 -6.51 45.70
C VAL A 172 1.94 -7.41 46.37
N ALA A 173 1.39 -6.97 47.50
CA ALA A 173 0.31 -7.68 48.19
C ALA A 173 -0.98 -7.73 47.33
N MET A 174 -1.73 -8.82 47.44
CA MET A 174 -3.07 -8.92 46.84
C MET A 174 -4.10 -8.14 47.68
N PRO A 175 -5.27 -7.78 47.10
CA PRO A 175 -6.34 -7.10 47.84
C PRO A 175 -6.75 -7.84 49.12
N ALA A 176 -7.26 -7.11 50.11
CA ALA A 176 -7.72 -7.71 51.35
C ALA A 176 -8.86 -8.73 51.09
N GLY A 177 -8.75 -9.93 51.68
CA GLY A 177 -9.70 -11.04 51.47
C GLY A 177 -9.64 -11.69 50.08
N TRP A 178 -8.67 -11.35 49.22
CA TRP A 178 -8.56 -11.91 47.86
C TRP A 178 -8.50 -13.45 47.84
N ASP A 179 -7.83 -14.03 48.82
CA ASP A 179 -7.63 -15.47 48.92
C ASP A 179 -8.88 -16.26 49.36
N ASP A 180 -9.86 -15.57 49.96
CA ASP A 180 -11.13 -16.15 50.41
C ASP A 180 -12.22 -16.09 49.32
N LEU A 181 -11.96 -15.39 48.20
CA LEU A 181 -12.92 -15.19 47.12
C LEU A 181 -12.91 -16.37 46.10
N PRO A 182 -14.04 -17.10 45.93
CA PRO A 182 -14.10 -18.22 45.00
C PRO A 182 -13.80 -17.80 43.55
N GLY A 183 -12.73 -18.37 42.99
CA GLY A 183 -12.25 -18.08 41.63
C GLY A 183 -11.21 -16.95 41.52
N ALA A 184 -10.80 -16.31 42.61
CA ALA A 184 -9.82 -15.22 42.58
C ALA A 184 -8.36 -15.69 42.37
N ARG A 185 -7.99 -16.85 42.94
CA ARG A 185 -6.68 -17.49 42.75
C ARG A 185 -6.58 -18.20 41.39
N GLY A 186 -5.37 -18.25 40.80
CA GLY A 186 -5.05 -19.12 39.65
C GLY A 186 -4.93 -18.46 38.26
N CYS A 187 -5.13 -17.13 38.13
CA CYS A 187 -5.04 -16.44 36.84
C CYS A 187 -3.65 -16.57 36.17
N THR A 188 -2.58 -16.50 36.96
CA THR A 188 -1.20 -16.70 36.50
C THR A 188 -0.99 -18.11 35.92
N VAL A 189 -1.63 -19.13 36.50
CA VAL A 189 -1.53 -20.52 36.04
C VAL A 189 -2.30 -20.71 34.74
N ALA A 190 -3.52 -20.15 34.62
CA ALA A 190 -4.27 -20.17 33.36
C ALA A 190 -3.51 -19.49 32.22
N ALA A 191 -2.89 -18.33 32.47
CA ALA A 191 -2.05 -17.66 31.47
C ALA A 191 -0.80 -18.48 31.10
N CYS A 192 -0.20 -19.22 32.05
CA CYS A 192 0.87 -20.16 31.70
C CYS A 192 0.34 -21.32 30.84
N GLY A 193 -0.84 -21.87 31.13
CA GLY A 193 -1.45 -22.94 30.31
C GLY A 193 -1.70 -22.52 28.86
N PHE A 194 -2.26 -21.32 28.63
CA PHE A 194 -2.45 -20.79 27.27
C PHE A 194 -1.13 -20.47 26.56
N ARG A 195 -0.07 -20.11 27.30
CA ARG A 195 1.30 -19.95 26.75
C ARG A 195 1.87 -21.29 26.32
N ASP A 196 1.77 -22.28 27.21
CA ASP A 196 2.43 -23.58 27.07
C ASP A 196 1.77 -24.45 25.98
N LEU A 197 0.50 -24.19 25.65
CA LEU A 197 -0.26 -24.82 24.56
C LEU A 197 -0.53 -23.88 23.36
N HIS A 198 0.20 -22.76 23.25
CA HIS A 198 -0.13 -21.74 22.24
C HIS A 198 -0.02 -22.26 20.80
N SER A 199 1.02 -23.05 20.50
CA SER A 199 1.23 -23.61 19.17
C SER A 199 0.18 -24.65 18.80
N GLU A 200 -0.23 -25.47 19.75
CA GLU A 200 -1.30 -26.47 19.61
C GLU A 200 -2.67 -25.82 19.42
N LEU A 201 -2.94 -24.72 20.14
CA LEU A 201 -4.16 -23.93 19.95
C LEU A 201 -4.23 -23.37 18.52
N LEU A 202 -3.14 -22.78 18.01
CA LEU A 202 -3.10 -22.31 16.62
C LEU A 202 -3.30 -23.46 15.62
N ALA A 203 -2.63 -24.60 15.84
CA ALA A 203 -2.78 -25.79 15.00
C ALA A 203 -4.19 -26.42 15.04
N SER A 204 -5.01 -26.11 16.05
CA SER A 204 -6.41 -26.56 16.17
C SER A 204 -7.44 -25.70 15.41
N GLY A 205 -6.99 -24.78 14.56
CA GLY A 205 -7.87 -23.88 13.81
C GLY A 205 -8.33 -22.67 14.63
N CYS A 206 -7.45 -22.14 15.48
CA CYS A 206 -7.62 -20.83 16.10
C CYS A 206 -6.58 -19.87 15.52
N ASP A 207 -7.01 -18.74 14.97
CA ASP A 207 -6.08 -17.76 14.40
C ASP A 207 -5.32 -16.97 15.47
N GLN A 208 -6.01 -16.65 16.58
CA GLN A 208 -5.51 -15.70 17.58
C GLN A 208 -5.95 -16.05 19.01
N VAL A 209 -5.01 -15.96 19.95
CA VAL A 209 -5.27 -16.01 21.39
C VAL A 209 -5.12 -14.60 21.98
N TYR A 210 -6.05 -14.20 22.84
CA TYR A 210 -5.99 -12.95 23.61
C TYR A 210 -6.34 -13.23 25.07
N GLY A 211 -5.56 -12.68 26.00
CA GLY A 211 -5.99 -12.53 27.40
C GLY A 211 -6.58 -11.14 27.62
N LEU A 212 -7.65 -11.00 28.41
CA LEU A 212 -8.26 -9.70 28.73
C LEU A 212 -8.48 -9.53 30.23
N SER A 213 -8.22 -8.31 30.74
CA SER A 213 -8.52 -7.95 32.12
C SER A 213 -8.74 -6.44 32.32
N ALA A 214 -9.23 -6.10 33.52
CA ALA A 214 -9.50 -4.75 33.99
C ALA A 214 -8.22 -3.93 34.27
N GLN A 215 -7.04 -4.55 34.32
CA GLN A 215 -5.81 -3.82 34.62
C GLN A 215 -5.32 -3.01 33.39
N PRO A 216 -4.74 -1.80 33.57
CA PRO A 216 -4.22 -0.99 32.46
C PRO A 216 -3.14 -1.69 31.61
N THR A 217 -2.90 -1.24 30.38
CA THR A 217 -1.94 -1.87 29.46
C THR A 217 -0.53 -1.97 30.03
N GLY A 218 -0.05 -0.93 30.74
CA GLY A 218 1.25 -0.98 31.43
C GLY A 218 1.31 -2.01 32.57
N TYR A 219 0.17 -2.33 33.19
CA TYR A 219 0.08 -3.43 34.15
C TYR A 219 0.28 -4.77 33.45
N GLN A 220 -0.48 -5.01 32.38
CA GLN A 220 -0.48 -6.27 31.66
C GLN A 220 0.82 -6.50 30.87
N ARG A 221 1.53 -5.44 30.44
CA ARG A 221 2.83 -5.55 29.76
C ARG A 221 3.91 -6.17 30.65
N GLU A 222 3.93 -5.83 31.94
CA GLU A 222 4.81 -6.50 32.92
C GLU A 222 4.48 -7.99 33.04
N LEU A 223 3.19 -8.34 33.11
CA LEU A 223 2.76 -9.74 33.19
C LEU A 223 3.16 -10.53 31.93
N ALA A 224 2.90 -9.98 30.74
CA ALA A 224 3.25 -10.60 29.46
C ALA A 224 4.76 -10.82 29.33
N HIS A 225 5.57 -9.80 29.69
CA HIS A 225 7.03 -9.89 29.66
C HIS A 225 7.59 -10.89 30.68
N ARG A 226 7.11 -10.85 31.95
CA ARG A 226 7.57 -11.75 33.01
C ARG A 226 7.24 -13.21 32.72
N LEU A 227 6.05 -13.50 32.18
CA LEU A 227 5.62 -14.85 31.86
C LEU A 227 6.06 -15.33 30.48
N ARG A 228 6.61 -14.43 29.63
CA ARG A 228 6.96 -14.67 28.23
C ARG A 228 5.77 -15.20 27.42
N LEU A 229 4.64 -14.49 27.49
CA LEU A 229 3.44 -14.87 26.73
C LEU A 229 3.67 -14.61 25.22
N PRO A 230 3.43 -15.59 24.33
CA PRO A 230 3.56 -15.41 22.88
C PRO A 230 2.38 -14.67 22.25
N TYR A 231 1.36 -14.35 23.05
CA TYR A 231 0.15 -13.63 22.64
C TYR A 231 -0.03 -12.34 23.44
N PRO A 232 -0.66 -11.31 22.85
CA PRO A 232 -0.94 -10.05 23.53
C PRO A 232 -2.04 -10.16 24.60
N LEU A 233 -1.95 -9.27 25.59
CA LEU A 233 -2.99 -9.06 26.60
C LEU A 233 -3.70 -7.71 26.38
N LEU A 234 -5.01 -7.69 26.59
CA LEU A 234 -5.93 -6.59 26.29
C LEU A 234 -6.42 -5.88 27.57
N ALA A 235 -6.32 -4.55 27.59
CA ALA A 235 -6.78 -3.73 28.70
C ALA A 235 -8.21 -3.20 28.51
N ASP A 236 -9.10 -3.52 29.45
CA ASP A 236 -10.44 -2.93 29.58
C ASP A 236 -10.68 -2.35 30.98
N PRO A 237 -9.98 -1.25 31.36
CA PRO A 237 -10.08 -0.66 32.69
C PRO A 237 -11.46 -0.06 33.01
N ARG A 238 -12.32 0.12 32.01
CA ARG A 238 -13.70 0.58 32.19
C ARG A 238 -14.72 -0.57 32.32
N MET A 239 -14.27 -1.83 32.27
CA MET A 239 -15.13 -3.02 32.24
C MET A 239 -16.17 -2.96 31.10
N SER A 240 -15.82 -2.33 29.99
CA SER A 240 -16.68 -2.01 28.84
C SER A 240 -17.31 -3.28 28.26
N LEU A 241 -16.52 -4.35 28.11
CA LEU A 241 -16.95 -5.66 27.62
C LEU A 241 -17.87 -6.36 28.64
N ALA A 242 -17.66 -6.13 29.95
CA ALA A 242 -18.56 -6.65 30.98
C ALA A 242 -19.92 -5.95 30.94
N ALA A 243 -19.94 -4.64 30.72
CA ALA A 243 -21.18 -3.89 30.55
C ALA A 243 -21.94 -4.30 29.28
N ALA A 244 -21.23 -4.40 28.14
CA ALA A 244 -21.84 -4.73 26.84
C ALA A 244 -22.41 -6.14 26.79
N LEU A 245 -21.64 -7.16 27.21
CA LEU A 245 -22.04 -8.56 27.17
C LEU A 245 -22.63 -9.07 28.51
N ARG A 246 -22.84 -8.20 29.50
CA ARG A 246 -23.32 -8.55 30.86
C ARG A 246 -22.48 -9.65 31.51
N LEU A 247 -21.16 -9.58 31.35
CA LEU A 247 -20.23 -10.61 31.82
C LEU A 247 -20.17 -10.66 33.35
N PRO A 248 -19.97 -11.85 33.94
CA PRO A 248 -19.92 -12.03 35.39
C PRO A 248 -18.69 -11.35 36.01
N THR A 249 -18.91 -10.56 37.05
CA THR A 249 -17.89 -9.82 37.80
C THR A 249 -17.96 -10.12 39.31
N PHE A 250 -17.01 -9.58 40.08
CA PHE A 250 -17.06 -9.49 41.53
C PHE A 250 -16.32 -8.24 42.04
N GLN A 251 -16.56 -7.87 43.29
CA GLN A 251 -15.87 -6.77 43.97
C GLN A 251 -14.82 -7.32 44.94
N ALA A 252 -13.65 -6.69 45.00
CA ALA A 252 -12.68 -6.86 46.09
C ALA A 252 -11.99 -5.51 46.35
N ASP A 253 -11.91 -5.10 47.62
CA ASP A 253 -11.27 -3.85 48.03
C ASP A 253 -11.71 -2.62 47.20
N GLY A 254 -13.04 -2.44 47.08
CA GLY A 254 -13.67 -1.37 46.30
C GLY A 254 -13.49 -1.46 44.77
N THR A 255 -12.79 -2.46 44.26
CA THR A 255 -12.42 -2.60 42.84
C THR A 255 -13.21 -3.74 42.17
N SER A 256 -13.65 -3.49 40.94
CA SER A 256 -14.38 -4.48 40.11
C SER A 256 -13.41 -5.38 39.35
N TYR A 257 -13.68 -6.68 39.34
CA TYR A 257 -12.89 -7.68 38.61
C TYR A 257 -13.78 -8.61 37.79
N TYR A 258 -13.28 -9.07 36.64
CA TYR A 258 -13.91 -10.16 35.89
C TYR A 258 -13.86 -11.46 36.69
N ARG A 259 -14.94 -12.27 36.63
CA ARG A 259 -14.80 -13.71 36.88
C ARG A 259 -14.17 -14.36 35.66
N ARG A 260 -13.34 -15.39 35.87
CA ARG A 260 -12.76 -16.12 34.74
C ARG A 260 -13.84 -16.73 33.85
N LEU A 261 -13.67 -16.49 32.56
CA LEU A 261 -14.41 -17.12 31.48
C LEU A 261 -13.53 -17.14 30.23
N THR A 262 -13.91 -17.89 29.21
CA THR A 262 -13.28 -17.81 27.88
C THR A 262 -14.36 -17.83 26.83
N LEU A 263 -14.26 -16.91 25.87
CA LEU A 263 -15.10 -16.88 24.68
C LEU A 263 -14.28 -17.47 23.53
N ILE A 264 -14.91 -18.37 22.77
CA ILE A 264 -14.48 -18.65 21.39
C ILE A 264 -15.32 -17.74 20.52
N VAL A 265 -14.67 -16.90 19.72
CA VAL A 265 -15.31 -15.92 18.84
C VAL A 265 -14.91 -16.24 17.40
N THR A 266 -15.88 -16.53 16.55
CA THR A 266 -15.67 -16.92 15.16
C THR A 266 -16.45 -15.96 14.28
N ASP A 267 -15.75 -15.28 13.37
CA ASP A 267 -16.29 -14.21 12.53
C ASP A 267 -17.09 -13.16 13.32
N GLY A 268 -16.49 -12.66 14.40
CA GLY A 268 -17.12 -11.69 15.31
C GLY A 268 -18.30 -12.23 16.15
N VAL A 269 -18.73 -13.49 15.99
CA VAL A 269 -19.82 -14.12 16.75
C VAL A 269 -19.26 -15.02 17.84
N VAL A 270 -19.78 -14.95 19.06
CA VAL A 270 -19.44 -15.88 20.15
C VAL A 270 -19.96 -17.28 19.82
N GLU A 271 -19.05 -18.17 19.44
CA GLU A 271 -19.33 -19.58 19.11
C GLU A 271 -19.46 -20.43 20.38
N HIS A 272 -18.59 -20.21 21.37
CA HIS A 272 -18.59 -20.99 22.61
C HIS A 272 -18.19 -20.18 23.84
N VAL A 273 -18.60 -20.65 25.03
CA VAL A 273 -18.40 -19.96 26.31
C VAL A 273 -18.00 -20.95 27.41
N PHE A 274 -16.77 -20.88 27.87
CA PHE A 274 -16.32 -21.58 29.07
C PHE A 274 -16.62 -20.74 30.31
N HIS A 275 -17.71 -21.04 31.02
CA HIS A 275 -18.02 -20.44 32.31
C HIS A 275 -18.91 -21.34 33.18
N PRO A 276 -18.59 -21.57 34.47
CA PRO A 276 -17.44 -21.04 35.23
C PRO A 276 -16.13 -21.82 35.00
N VAL A 277 -14.99 -21.12 35.01
CA VAL A 277 -13.66 -21.74 34.98
C VAL A 277 -13.20 -22.09 36.40
N THR A 278 -13.48 -23.32 36.82
CA THR A 278 -13.20 -23.84 38.17
C THR A 278 -11.77 -24.35 38.35
N GLU A 279 -11.13 -24.86 37.30
CA GLU A 279 -9.80 -25.49 37.34
C GLU A 279 -8.81 -24.78 36.39
N PRO A 280 -8.19 -23.66 36.83
CA PRO A 280 -7.40 -22.79 35.95
C PRO A 280 -6.16 -23.45 35.35
N ALA A 281 -5.66 -24.53 35.96
CA ALA A 281 -4.50 -25.28 35.48
C ALA A 281 -4.81 -26.16 34.26
N LEU A 282 -6.04 -26.67 34.14
CA LEU A 282 -6.47 -27.55 33.04
C LEU A 282 -7.26 -26.77 31.97
N HIS A 283 -7.55 -25.50 32.21
CA HIS A 283 -8.47 -24.72 31.37
C HIS A 283 -8.00 -24.56 29.92
N ALA A 284 -6.70 -24.39 29.68
CA ALA A 284 -6.16 -24.31 28.32
C ALA A 284 -6.26 -25.65 27.58
N GLU A 285 -6.07 -26.79 28.26
CA GLU A 285 -6.31 -28.12 27.69
C GLU A 285 -7.78 -28.36 27.35
N GLN A 286 -8.71 -27.84 28.17
CA GLN A 286 -10.15 -27.90 27.92
C GLN A 286 -10.55 -27.10 26.67
N VAL A 287 -9.97 -25.92 26.48
CA VAL A 287 -10.15 -25.09 25.27
C VAL A 287 -9.58 -25.80 24.04
N LEU A 288 -8.34 -26.29 24.11
CA LEU A 288 -7.68 -27.01 23.01
C LEU A 288 -8.47 -28.26 22.58
N ARG A 289 -8.94 -29.05 23.54
CA ARG A 289 -9.75 -30.24 23.27
C ARG A 289 -11.06 -29.86 22.59
N TRP A 290 -11.74 -28.82 23.06
CA TRP A 290 -12.98 -28.37 22.45
C TRP A 290 -12.79 -27.90 21.01
N LEU A 291 -11.73 -27.13 20.72
CA LEU A 291 -11.38 -26.71 19.35
C LEU A 291 -11.08 -27.92 18.44
N THR A 292 -10.38 -28.92 18.97
CA THR A 292 -10.06 -30.17 18.26
C THR A 292 -11.32 -31.01 17.97
N ASP A 293 -12.26 -31.05 18.91
CA ASP A 293 -13.55 -31.76 18.77
C ASP A 293 -14.56 -30.98 17.89
N HIS A 294 -14.33 -29.68 17.66
CA HIS A 294 -15.16 -28.77 16.88
C HIS A 294 -14.30 -28.04 15.82
N PRO A 295 -13.75 -28.74 14.81
CA PRO A 295 -13.09 -28.09 13.69
C PRO A 295 -14.07 -27.16 12.96
N GLU A 296 -13.56 -26.10 12.32
CA GLU A 296 -14.42 -25.21 11.53
C GLU A 296 -15.18 -25.98 10.44
N PRO A 297 -16.43 -25.59 10.12
CA PRO A 297 -17.19 -26.22 9.05
C PRO A 297 -16.44 -26.09 7.72
N ARG A 298 -16.41 -27.17 6.92
CA ARG A 298 -15.72 -27.25 5.61
C ARG A 298 -16.13 -26.18 4.58
N SER A 299 -17.12 -25.34 4.88
CA SER A 299 -17.51 -24.16 4.12
C SER A 299 -16.64 -22.91 4.37
N GLN A 300 -15.56 -23.01 5.16
CA GLN A 300 -14.61 -21.91 5.42
C GLN A 300 -13.16 -22.22 4.98
N MET A 301 -12.92 -23.39 4.37
CA MET A 301 -11.60 -23.72 3.81
C MET A 301 -11.42 -23.04 2.46
N THR A 302 -10.57 -22.02 2.42
CA THR A 302 -10.17 -21.26 1.23
C THR A 302 -8.81 -21.68 0.68
N ALA A 303 -8.39 -22.91 0.97
CA ALA A 303 -7.15 -23.45 0.42
C ALA A 303 -7.28 -23.62 -1.11
N ILE A 304 -6.19 -23.37 -1.84
CA ILE A 304 -6.12 -23.56 -3.29
C ILE A 304 -6.17 -25.06 -3.60
N ASP A 305 -7.27 -25.51 -4.19
CA ASP A 305 -7.47 -26.90 -4.63
C ASP A 305 -6.85 -27.13 -6.02
N THR A 306 -7.26 -26.32 -7.01
CA THR A 306 -6.87 -26.50 -8.40
C THR A 306 -6.38 -25.19 -9.00
N VAL A 307 -5.19 -25.23 -9.62
CA VAL A 307 -4.69 -24.18 -10.52
C VAL A 307 -4.67 -24.72 -11.94
N HIS A 308 -5.19 -23.95 -12.89
CA HIS A 308 -5.19 -24.31 -14.31
C HIS A 308 -4.82 -23.11 -15.17
N ALA A 309 -4.11 -23.32 -16.28
CA ALA A 309 -3.77 -22.27 -17.23
C ALA A 309 -3.96 -22.68 -18.68
N ARG A 310 -4.16 -21.68 -19.53
CA ARG A 310 -4.34 -21.83 -20.98
C ARG A 310 -3.76 -20.66 -21.78
N GLU A 311 -3.44 -20.94 -23.04
CA GLU A 311 -2.99 -19.96 -24.02
C GLU A 311 -4.21 -19.35 -24.72
N ILE A 312 -4.46 -18.06 -24.50
CA ILE A 312 -5.50 -17.26 -25.17
C ILE A 312 -4.85 -16.19 -26.07
N LEU A 313 -5.62 -15.24 -26.61
CA LEU A 313 -5.10 -14.13 -27.42
C LEU A 313 -5.33 -12.77 -26.73
N ASP A 314 -4.34 -11.88 -26.83
CA ASP A 314 -4.49 -10.46 -26.51
C ASP A 314 -5.25 -9.70 -27.63
N SER A 315 -5.58 -8.44 -27.38
CA SER A 315 -6.33 -7.59 -28.29
C SER A 315 -5.59 -7.17 -29.56
N ARG A 316 -4.33 -7.60 -29.71
CA ARG A 316 -3.50 -7.47 -30.92
C ARG A 316 -3.32 -8.81 -31.64
N GLY A 317 -3.96 -9.89 -31.14
CA GLY A 317 -3.89 -11.24 -31.69
C GLY A 317 -2.61 -12.01 -31.34
N ASN A 318 -1.81 -11.54 -30.39
CA ASN A 318 -0.66 -12.30 -29.87
C ASN A 318 -1.11 -13.24 -28.74
N PRO A 319 -0.45 -14.40 -28.54
CA PRO A 319 -0.74 -15.26 -27.39
C PRO A 319 -0.52 -14.57 -26.04
N THR A 320 -1.35 -14.88 -25.05
CA THR A 320 -1.13 -14.55 -23.64
C THR A 320 -1.67 -15.63 -22.70
N VAL A 321 -1.33 -15.55 -21.42
CA VAL A 321 -1.69 -16.52 -20.38
C VAL A 321 -3.02 -16.13 -19.73
N GLU A 322 -3.94 -17.09 -19.65
CA GLU A 322 -5.10 -17.02 -18.76
C GLU A 322 -4.98 -18.13 -17.70
N VAL A 323 -5.31 -17.81 -16.45
CA VAL A 323 -5.26 -18.70 -15.30
C VAL A 323 -6.62 -18.75 -14.59
N ASP A 324 -7.04 -19.95 -14.23
CA ASP A 324 -8.14 -20.25 -13.32
C ASP A 324 -7.58 -20.79 -12.00
N VAL A 325 -8.13 -20.32 -10.88
CA VAL A 325 -7.86 -20.85 -9.54
C VAL A 325 -9.18 -21.20 -8.86
N LEU A 326 -9.30 -22.45 -8.42
CA LEU A 326 -10.42 -22.96 -7.64
C LEU A 326 -9.98 -23.17 -6.19
N LEU A 327 -10.78 -22.68 -5.24
CA LEU A 327 -10.59 -22.94 -3.81
C LEU A 327 -11.45 -24.14 -3.35
N ASP A 328 -11.09 -24.72 -2.20
CA ASP A 328 -11.78 -25.87 -1.56
C ASP A 328 -13.30 -25.63 -1.31
N ASP A 329 -13.75 -24.38 -1.19
CA ASP A 329 -15.15 -24.00 -1.06
C ASP A 329 -15.93 -23.93 -2.40
N GLY A 330 -15.24 -24.12 -3.52
CA GLY A 330 -15.77 -24.05 -4.89
C GLY A 330 -15.67 -22.67 -5.54
N SER A 331 -15.06 -21.67 -4.88
CA SER A 331 -14.88 -20.32 -5.42
C SER A 331 -13.86 -20.31 -6.55
N LEU A 332 -14.24 -19.75 -7.70
CA LEU A 332 -13.42 -19.67 -8.90
C LEU A 332 -13.00 -18.23 -9.19
N GLY A 333 -11.69 -17.99 -9.26
CA GLY A 333 -11.10 -16.78 -9.80
C GLY A 333 -10.45 -17.04 -11.15
N ARG A 334 -10.57 -16.08 -12.07
CA ARG A 334 -9.95 -16.13 -13.41
C ARG A 334 -9.26 -14.82 -13.73
N ALA A 335 -8.02 -14.90 -14.22
CA ALA A 335 -7.28 -13.73 -14.68
C ALA A 335 -6.54 -13.98 -15.99
N ALA A 336 -6.57 -12.99 -16.88
CA ALA A 336 -5.83 -13.00 -18.13
C ALA A 336 -4.80 -11.85 -18.16
N VAL A 337 -3.57 -12.15 -18.56
CA VAL A 337 -2.44 -11.23 -18.41
C VAL A 337 -2.29 -10.29 -19.62
N PRO A 338 -2.16 -8.96 -19.42
CA PRO A 338 -1.85 -8.02 -20.49
C PRO A 338 -0.35 -8.03 -20.86
N SER A 339 -0.02 -7.52 -22.06
CA SER A 339 1.34 -7.49 -22.62
C SER A 339 1.66 -6.13 -23.27
N GLY A 340 2.89 -5.64 -23.12
CA GLY A 340 3.36 -4.38 -23.70
C GLY A 340 3.61 -4.43 -25.21
N ALA A 341 3.81 -3.26 -25.83
CA ALA A 341 4.40 -3.11 -27.17
C ALA A 341 5.84 -2.68 -27.03
N SER A 342 6.07 -1.53 -26.40
CA SER A 342 7.34 -1.22 -25.73
C SER A 342 7.33 -1.77 -24.29
N THR A 343 8.54 -2.05 -23.79
CA THR A 343 8.80 -2.60 -22.45
C THR A 343 10.05 -1.94 -21.90
N GLY A 344 9.91 -1.26 -20.75
CA GLY A 344 11.02 -0.64 -20.05
C GLY A 344 12.11 -1.66 -19.72
N THR A 345 13.38 -1.22 -19.74
CA THR A 345 14.53 -2.14 -19.67
C THR A 345 14.67 -2.89 -18.34
N ALA A 346 13.94 -2.44 -17.30
CA ALA A 346 13.90 -3.03 -15.97
C ALA A 346 12.57 -3.73 -15.63
N GLU A 347 11.65 -3.91 -16.60
CA GLU A 347 10.40 -4.67 -16.39
C GLU A 347 10.68 -6.14 -16.03
N ALA A 348 9.77 -6.74 -15.23
CA ALA A 348 9.70 -8.18 -15.06
C ALA A 348 9.37 -8.87 -16.40
N VAL A 349 10.04 -9.99 -16.66
CA VAL A 349 10.13 -10.57 -18.01
C VAL A 349 8.87 -11.36 -18.37
N GLU A 350 8.21 -10.98 -19.47
CA GLU A 350 7.19 -11.81 -20.11
C GLU A 350 7.85 -13.04 -20.77
N LEU A 351 7.51 -14.25 -20.33
CA LEU A 351 8.08 -15.47 -20.89
C LEU A 351 7.34 -15.86 -22.19
N ARG A 352 8.08 -15.83 -23.31
CA ARG A 352 7.66 -16.29 -24.65
C ARG A 352 8.36 -17.60 -25.03
N ASP A 353 7.75 -18.34 -25.95
CA ASP A 353 8.22 -19.65 -26.41
C ASP A 353 9.46 -19.56 -27.32
N GLY A 354 9.55 -18.55 -28.17
CA GLY A 354 10.60 -18.43 -29.20
C GLY A 354 10.43 -19.37 -30.41
N ASP A 355 9.41 -20.24 -30.39
CA ASP A 355 9.07 -21.16 -31.47
C ASP A 355 8.49 -20.41 -32.69
N THR A 356 9.33 -20.14 -33.69
CA THR A 356 8.93 -19.41 -34.91
C THR A 356 7.86 -20.13 -35.73
N SER A 357 7.59 -21.42 -35.49
CA SER A 357 6.50 -22.15 -36.15
C SER A 357 5.11 -21.83 -35.60
N ARG A 358 5.03 -21.20 -34.41
CA ARG A 358 3.78 -20.80 -33.76
C ARG A 358 3.78 -19.31 -33.42
N TYR A 359 2.78 -18.58 -33.92
CA TYR A 359 2.59 -17.15 -33.62
C TYR A 359 3.89 -16.32 -33.77
N HIS A 360 4.73 -16.67 -34.76
CA HIS A 360 6.02 -16.03 -35.02
C HIS A 360 6.96 -15.97 -33.81
N GLY A 361 6.95 -16.99 -32.94
CA GLY A 361 7.78 -17.04 -31.72
C GLY A 361 7.10 -16.48 -30.46
N LYS A 362 5.92 -15.86 -30.59
CA LYS A 362 5.19 -15.22 -29.49
C LYS A 362 4.28 -16.15 -28.67
N GLY A 363 4.32 -17.46 -28.90
CA GLY A 363 3.63 -18.44 -28.06
C GLY A 363 3.98 -18.30 -26.57
N VAL A 364 3.11 -18.79 -25.69
CA VAL A 364 3.32 -18.73 -24.21
C VAL A 364 3.16 -20.10 -23.53
N ARG A 365 3.33 -21.20 -24.27
CA ARG A 365 3.19 -22.55 -23.72
C ARG A 365 4.18 -22.87 -22.62
N ARG A 366 5.37 -22.25 -22.61
CA ARG A 366 6.33 -22.37 -21.51
C ARG A 366 5.80 -21.75 -20.22
N ALA A 367 5.21 -20.56 -20.29
CA ALA A 367 4.58 -19.91 -19.13
C ALA A 367 3.34 -20.69 -18.66
N VAL A 368 2.48 -21.15 -19.58
CA VAL A 368 1.35 -22.04 -19.25
C VAL A 368 1.81 -23.35 -18.60
N GLY A 369 2.91 -23.94 -19.08
CA GLY A 369 3.51 -25.14 -18.51
C GLY A 369 4.12 -24.92 -17.12
N ALA A 370 4.67 -23.73 -16.84
CA ALA A 370 5.10 -23.34 -15.50
C ALA A 370 3.90 -23.24 -14.54
N VAL A 371 2.79 -22.64 -14.97
CA VAL A 371 1.56 -22.55 -14.16
C VAL A 371 0.96 -23.92 -13.87
N LEU A 372 0.84 -24.79 -14.89
CA LEU A 372 0.26 -26.14 -14.76
C LEU A 372 1.14 -27.16 -14.03
N GLY A 373 2.41 -26.84 -13.77
CA GLY A 373 3.36 -27.72 -13.12
C GLY A 373 3.82 -27.15 -11.78
N GLU A 374 5.07 -26.72 -11.73
CA GLU A 374 5.73 -26.32 -10.48
C GLU A 374 5.06 -25.18 -9.71
N ILE A 375 4.35 -24.26 -10.38
CA ILE A 375 3.58 -23.22 -9.67
C ILE A 375 2.34 -23.83 -8.99
N ALA A 376 1.56 -24.65 -9.71
CA ALA A 376 0.41 -25.35 -9.14
C ALA A 376 0.83 -26.22 -7.95
N ASP A 377 1.90 -27.00 -8.08
CA ASP A 377 2.46 -27.83 -7.00
C ASP A 377 2.89 -27.00 -5.78
N ALA A 378 3.41 -25.79 -5.99
CA ALA A 378 3.91 -24.92 -4.91
C ALA A 378 2.82 -24.13 -4.18
N VAL A 379 1.72 -23.78 -4.85
CA VAL A 379 0.61 -23.00 -4.24
C VAL A 379 -0.56 -23.86 -3.76
N ALA A 380 -0.64 -25.12 -4.16
CA ALA A 380 -1.67 -26.06 -3.70
C ALA A 380 -1.72 -26.14 -2.17
N GLY A 381 -2.91 -26.05 -1.59
CA GLY A 381 -3.14 -26.08 -0.15
C GLY A 381 -2.83 -24.76 0.60
N LEU A 382 -2.28 -23.73 -0.05
CA LEU A 382 -2.17 -22.40 0.56
C LEU A 382 -3.54 -21.73 0.68
N ASP A 383 -3.80 -21.01 1.76
CA ASP A 383 -5.01 -20.21 1.92
C ASP A 383 -5.02 -19.05 0.91
N GLY A 384 -5.98 -19.05 -0.02
CA GLY A 384 -6.15 -18.01 -1.03
C GLY A 384 -6.43 -16.61 -0.47
N ARG A 385 -6.81 -16.50 0.81
CA ARG A 385 -6.96 -15.21 1.52
C ARG A 385 -5.61 -14.61 1.95
N ASP A 386 -4.53 -15.41 2.05
CA ASP A 386 -3.17 -14.90 2.31
C ASP A 386 -2.43 -14.65 0.99
N GLN A 387 -2.92 -13.63 0.26
CA GLN A 387 -2.32 -13.17 -0.99
C GLN A 387 -0.81 -12.90 -0.88
N ALA A 388 -0.35 -12.40 0.28
CA ALA A 388 1.05 -12.08 0.50
C ALA A 388 1.91 -13.33 0.73
N ALA A 389 1.35 -14.43 1.24
CA ALA A 389 2.01 -15.73 1.27
C ALA A 389 2.08 -16.36 -0.13
N VAL A 390 0.98 -16.33 -0.88
CA VAL A 390 0.95 -16.86 -2.26
C VAL A 390 1.94 -16.11 -3.15
N ASP A 391 1.90 -14.78 -3.18
CA ASP A 391 2.81 -13.97 -4.00
C ASP A 391 4.27 -14.18 -3.60
N ARG A 392 4.57 -14.32 -2.30
CA ARG A 392 5.91 -14.66 -1.81
C ARG A 392 6.38 -16.02 -2.31
N VAL A 393 5.52 -17.05 -2.28
CA VAL A 393 5.86 -18.38 -2.82
C VAL A 393 6.11 -18.31 -4.33
N LEU A 394 5.34 -17.54 -5.09
CA LEU A 394 5.58 -17.32 -6.53
C LEU A 394 6.94 -16.67 -6.81
N ILE A 395 7.32 -15.66 -6.03
CA ILE A 395 8.60 -14.94 -6.14
C ILE A 395 9.78 -15.85 -5.73
N GLU A 396 9.67 -16.53 -4.59
CA GLU A 396 10.71 -17.44 -4.07
C GLU A 396 10.89 -18.66 -4.98
N LEU A 397 9.81 -19.17 -5.56
CA LEU A 397 9.86 -20.27 -6.53
C LEU A 397 10.62 -19.85 -7.79
N ASP A 398 10.26 -18.73 -8.44
CA ASP A 398 10.99 -18.27 -9.63
C ASP A 398 12.49 -18.07 -9.32
N GLY A 399 12.79 -17.39 -8.22
CA GLY A 399 14.15 -17.22 -7.71
C GLY A 399 15.02 -16.20 -8.48
N THR A 400 14.47 -15.47 -9.45
CA THR A 400 15.17 -14.41 -10.20
C THR A 400 14.57 -13.03 -9.91
N ALA A 401 15.41 -11.99 -9.93
CA ALA A 401 14.99 -10.62 -9.59
C ALA A 401 13.92 -10.05 -10.55
N ASN A 402 13.81 -10.56 -11.77
CA ASN A 402 12.91 -10.09 -12.82
C ASN A 402 11.93 -11.17 -13.32
N LYS A 403 11.72 -12.24 -12.54
CA LYS A 403 10.77 -13.33 -12.86
C LYS A 403 11.00 -14.01 -14.20
N SER A 404 12.27 -14.11 -14.63
CA SER A 404 12.67 -14.60 -15.96
C SER A 404 12.73 -16.13 -16.08
N ARG A 405 12.60 -16.88 -14.98
CA ARG A 405 12.61 -18.36 -15.02
C ARG A 405 11.23 -18.91 -15.39
N LEU A 406 10.18 -18.37 -14.78
CA LEU A 406 8.78 -18.77 -14.95
C LEU A 406 8.00 -17.81 -15.85
N GLY A 407 8.42 -16.54 -15.90
CA GLY A 407 7.72 -15.46 -16.56
C GLY A 407 6.83 -14.69 -15.58
N ALA A 408 6.94 -13.36 -15.61
CA ALA A 408 6.03 -12.46 -14.90
C ALA A 408 4.56 -12.67 -15.32
N ASN A 409 4.33 -13.16 -16.54
CA ASN A 409 3.03 -13.56 -17.06
C ASN A 409 2.49 -14.88 -16.45
N ALA A 410 3.35 -15.79 -15.99
CA ALA A 410 2.91 -16.96 -15.24
C ALA A 410 2.54 -16.59 -13.80
N THR A 411 3.42 -15.84 -13.11
CA THR A 411 3.20 -15.45 -11.71
C THR A 411 2.01 -14.49 -11.57
N LEU A 412 1.86 -13.51 -12.45
CA LEU A 412 0.75 -12.56 -12.37
C LEU A 412 -0.60 -13.23 -12.60
N GLY A 413 -0.68 -14.16 -13.55
CA GLY A 413 -1.92 -14.89 -13.83
C GLY A 413 -2.44 -15.61 -12.58
N VAL A 414 -1.56 -16.33 -11.87
CA VAL A 414 -1.91 -16.98 -10.60
C VAL A 414 -2.21 -15.96 -9.51
N SER A 415 -1.36 -14.95 -9.32
CA SER A 415 -1.53 -13.87 -8.34
C SER A 415 -2.92 -13.21 -8.44
N LEU A 416 -3.35 -12.86 -9.65
CA LEU A 416 -4.65 -12.22 -9.91
C LEU A 416 -5.83 -13.19 -9.90
N ALA A 417 -5.64 -14.47 -10.27
CA ALA A 417 -6.68 -15.48 -10.17
C ALA A 417 -6.98 -15.82 -8.70
N VAL A 418 -5.96 -15.92 -7.84
CA VAL A 418 -6.12 -16.17 -6.39
C VAL A 418 -6.94 -15.07 -5.71
N VAL A 419 -6.58 -13.79 -5.87
CA VAL A 419 -7.32 -12.68 -5.22
C VAL A 419 -8.80 -12.64 -5.66
N LYS A 420 -9.08 -12.98 -6.92
CA LYS A 420 -10.45 -13.05 -7.43
C LYS A 420 -11.23 -14.21 -6.82
N ALA A 421 -10.59 -15.38 -6.68
CA ALA A 421 -11.21 -16.54 -6.03
C ALA A 421 -11.51 -16.24 -4.55
N ALA A 422 -10.59 -15.57 -3.85
CA ALA A 422 -10.76 -15.15 -2.46
C ALA A 422 -11.85 -14.08 -2.27
N ALA A 423 -11.97 -13.13 -3.20
CA ALA A 423 -13.08 -12.16 -3.20
C ALA A 423 -14.45 -12.83 -3.41
N VAL A 424 -14.53 -13.80 -4.34
CA VAL A 424 -15.74 -14.62 -4.56
C VAL A 424 -16.10 -15.42 -3.32
N SER A 425 -15.13 -16.07 -2.67
CA SER A 425 -15.30 -16.79 -1.41
C SER A 425 -15.84 -15.89 -0.29
N ALA A 426 -15.28 -14.68 -0.16
CA ALA A 426 -15.76 -13.68 0.79
C ALA A 426 -17.14 -13.09 0.45
N GLY A 427 -17.74 -13.44 -0.70
CA GLY A 427 -19.00 -12.87 -1.19
C GLY A 427 -18.91 -11.38 -1.49
N GLN A 428 -17.72 -10.88 -1.87
CA GLN A 428 -17.44 -9.46 -2.07
C GLN A 428 -16.96 -9.17 -3.50
N PRO A 429 -17.29 -7.98 -4.06
CA PRO A 429 -16.65 -7.52 -5.29
C PRO A 429 -15.17 -7.23 -5.03
N LEU A 430 -14.32 -7.42 -6.04
CA LEU A 430 -12.86 -7.38 -5.90
C LEU A 430 -12.35 -6.04 -5.33
N TYR A 431 -12.91 -4.92 -5.80
CA TYR A 431 -12.52 -3.60 -5.30
C TYR A 431 -12.71 -3.46 -3.77
N ARG A 432 -13.78 -4.06 -3.24
CA ARG A 432 -14.14 -3.98 -1.81
C ARG A 432 -13.41 -5.00 -0.95
N TYR A 433 -13.14 -6.19 -1.50
CA TYR A 433 -12.30 -7.19 -0.86
C TYR A 433 -10.88 -6.64 -0.62
N LEU A 434 -10.31 -5.93 -1.59
CA LEU A 434 -8.97 -5.35 -1.48
C LEU A 434 -8.90 -4.02 -0.73
N GLY A 435 -9.84 -3.10 -0.99
CA GLY A 435 -9.80 -1.74 -0.43
C GLY A 435 -10.61 -1.57 0.87
N GLY A 436 -11.39 -2.56 1.27
CA GLY A 436 -12.24 -2.50 2.46
C GLY A 436 -13.45 -1.57 2.31
N PRO A 437 -14.05 -1.10 3.43
CA PRO A 437 -15.29 -0.31 3.39
C PRO A 437 -15.13 1.09 2.79
N ASP A 438 -13.90 1.63 2.81
CA ASP A 438 -13.56 2.98 2.32
C ASP A 438 -13.21 3.03 0.82
N ALA A 439 -13.27 1.87 0.13
CA ALA A 439 -13.05 1.74 -1.32
C ALA A 439 -14.23 2.32 -2.12
N VAL A 440 -14.34 3.66 -2.13
CA VAL A 440 -15.49 4.39 -2.71
C VAL A 440 -15.10 5.42 -3.77
N SER A 441 -13.80 5.61 -4.03
CA SER A 441 -13.32 6.62 -4.97
C SER A 441 -13.22 6.08 -6.40
N LEU A 442 -13.91 6.74 -7.34
CA LEU A 442 -13.83 6.44 -8.77
C LEU A 442 -12.74 7.31 -9.42
N PRO A 443 -11.86 6.73 -10.26
CA PRO A 443 -10.71 7.43 -10.81
C PRO A 443 -11.08 8.42 -11.92
N LEU A 444 -10.36 9.54 -12.00
CA LEU A 444 -10.27 10.39 -13.20
C LEU A 444 -9.68 9.57 -14.36
N PRO A 445 -10.40 9.36 -15.47
CA PRO A 445 -9.85 8.65 -16.60
C PRO A 445 -9.01 9.57 -17.49
N LEU A 446 -7.80 9.12 -17.81
CA LEU A 446 -6.95 9.69 -18.86
C LEU A 446 -7.27 8.92 -20.16
N MET A 447 -8.08 9.54 -21.02
CA MET A 447 -8.67 8.92 -22.20
C MET A 447 -7.85 9.27 -23.44
N ASN A 448 -7.04 8.34 -23.93
CA ASN A 448 -6.29 8.50 -25.18
C ASN A 448 -7.26 8.63 -26.37
N ILE A 449 -7.12 9.70 -27.16
CA ILE A 449 -7.96 9.95 -28.35
C ILE A 449 -7.18 10.19 -29.65
N VAL A 450 -5.86 10.45 -29.58
CA VAL A 450 -4.96 10.55 -30.73
C VAL A 450 -3.65 9.83 -30.43
N ASN A 451 -3.24 8.95 -31.36
CA ASN A 451 -2.02 8.17 -31.30
C ASN A 451 -0.94 8.72 -32.27
N GLY A 452 0.31 8.61 -31.84
CA GLY A 452 1.52 8.72 -32.64
C GLY A 452 2.56 7.70 -32.18
N GLY A 453 3.85 8.03 -32.31
CA GLY A 453 4.97 7.23 -31.79
C GLY A 453 4.94 5.77 -32.27
N ALA A 454 5.20 4.83 -31.36
CA ALA A 454 5.15 3.40 -31.66
C ALA A 454 3.72 2.85 -31.86
N HIS A 455 2.68 3.61 -31.47
CA HIS A 455 1.28 3.18 -31.50
C HIS A 455 0.54 3.56 -32.82
N ALA A 456 1.22 4.21 -33.76
CA ALA A 456 0.66 4.58 -35.07
C ALA A 456 1.72 4.65 -36.20
N ASP A 457 1.37 4.18 -37.40
CA ASP A 457 2.17 4.43 -38.62
C ASP A 457 1.86 5.84 -39.19
N ASN A 458 2.25 6.87 -38.44
CA ASN A 458 2.09 8.27 -38.83
C ASN A 458 3.36 9.10 -38.51
N PRO A 459 3.42 10.38 -38.91
CA PRO A 459 4.57 11.23 -38.64
C PRO A 459 4.61 11.84 -37.23
N LEU A 460 3.66 11.55 -36.35
CA LEU A 460 3.51 12.24 -35.07
C LEU A 460 4.44 11.61 -34.02
N ASP A 461 5.39 12.38 -33.48
CA ASP A 461 6.44 11.82 -32.62
C ASP A 461 5.95 11.38 -31.22
N PHE A 462 4.97 12.08 -30.64
CA PHE A 462 4.41 11.74 -29.33
C PHE A 462 3.42 10.57 -29.43
N GLN A 463 3.53 9.63 -28.49
CA GLN A 463 2.78 8.38 -28.51
C GLN A 463 1.28 8.54 -28.25
N GLU A 464 0.87 9.28 -27.22
CA GLU A 464 -0.55 9.48 -26.88
C GLU A 464 -0.91 10.92 -26.50
N PHE A 465 -2.08 11.36 -26.96
CA PHE A 465 -2.73 12.59 -26.55
C PHE A 465 -4.07 12.25 -25.91
N MET A 466 -4.21 12.58 -24.64
CA MET A 466 -5.32 12.16 -23.78
C MET A 466 -6.18 13.35 -23.35
N ILE A 467 -7.48 13.12 -23.16
CA ILE A 467 -8.37 14.05 -22.46
C ILE A 467 -8.71 13.53 -21.06
N ALA A 468 -8.87 14.46 -20.13
CA ALA A 468 -9.18 14.21 -18.73
C ALA A 468 -10.43 15.02 -18.33
N PRO A 469 -11.62 14.38 -18.17
CA PRO A 469 -12.88 15.05 -17.79
C PRO A 469 -12.89 15.51 -16.31
N ILE A 470 -12.06 16.50 -15.99
CA ILE A 470 -11.79 16.98 -14.62
C ILE A 470 -12.97 17.70 -13.95
N GLY A 471 -13.93 18.21 -14.73
CA GLY A 471 -15.11 18.95 -14.25
C GLY A 471 -16.40 18.12 -14.18
N ALA A 472 -16.38 16.84 -14.56
CA ALA A 472 -17.54 15.96 -14.47
C ALA A 472 -17.96 15.72 -13.00
N ALA A 473 -19.27 15.60 -12.75
CA ALA A 473 -19.81 15.37 -11.40
C ALA A 473 -19.75 13.89 -10.97
N SER A 474 -19.63 12.96 -11.92
CA SER A 474 -19.52 11.52 -11.67
C SER A 474 -18.64 10.84 -12.73
N PHE A 475 -18.27 9.57 -12.50
CA PHE A 475 -17.53 8.78 -13.47
C PHE A 475 -18.36 8.49 -14.74
N ALA A 476 -19.65 8.17 -14.59
CA ALA A 476 -20.56 8.03 -15.73
C ALA A 476 -20.67 9.30 -16.58
N GLU A 477 -20.65 10.47 -15.95
CA GLU A 477 -20.56 11.72 -16.69
C GLU A 477 -19.20 11.87 -17.38
N ALA A 478 -18.08 11.58 -16.72
CA ALA A 478 -16.76 11.62 -17.33
C ALA A 478 -16.66 10.74 -18.59
N VAL A 479 -17.20 9.51 -18.55
CA VAL A 479 -17.25 8.59 -19.70
C VAL A 479 -18.12 9.14 -20.83
N ARG A 480 -19.28 9.73 -20.51
CA ARG A 480 -20.16 10.38 -21.50
C ARG A 480 -19.44 11.55 -22.19
N VAL A 481 -18.85 12.45 -21.41
CA VAL A 481 -18.10 13.63 -21.87
C VAL A 481 -16.95 13.20 -22.80
N GLY A 482 -16.16 12.21 -22.41
CA GLY A 482 -15.08 11.67 -23.24
C GLY A 482 -15.56 11.05 -24.56
N SER A 483 -16.69 10.35 -24.54
CA SER A 483 -17.31 9.73 -25.72
C SER A 483 -17.80 10.78 -26.73
N GLU A 484 -18.44 11.84 -26.24
CA GLU A 484 -18.89 12.95 -27.07
C GLU A 484 -17.71 13.65 -27.76
N VAL A 485 -16.64 13.99 -27.02
CA VAL A 485 -15.43 14.60 -27.59
C VAL A 485 -14.72 13.66 -28.59
N PHE A 486 -14.63 12.36 -28.30
CA PHE A 486 -14.05 11.37 -29.23
C PHE A 486 -14.83 11.33 -30.56
N HIS A 487 -16.16 11.38 -30.53
CA HIS A 487 -16.98 11.39 -31.75
C HIS A 487 -16.96 12.73 -32.50
N THR A 488 -16.90 13.86 -31.80
CA THR A 488 -16.69 15.19 -32.41
C THR A 488 -15.32 15.27 -33.09
N LEU A 489 -14.25 14.83 -32.42
CA LEU A 489 -12.90 14.76 -32.98
C LEU A 489 -12.86 13.90 -34.24
N ARG A 490 -13.53 12.74 -34.24
CA ARG A 490 -13.64 11.88 -35.43
C ARG A 490 -14.20 12.63 -36.64
N SER A 491 -15.25 13.42 -36.41
CA SER A 491 -15.92 14.18 -37.46
C SER A 491 -15.06 15.33 -37.96
N ALA A 492 -14.35 16.03 -37.06
CA ALA A 492 -13.39 17.08 -37.41
C ALA A 492 -12.20 16.54 -38.23
N LEU A 493 -11.62 15.40 -37.82
CA LEU A 493 -10.56 14.73 -38.57
C LEU A 493 -11.03 14.31 -39.97
N GLN A 494 -12.22 13.70 -40.09
CA GLN A 494 -12.78 13.32 -41.39
C GLN A 494 -13.04 14.53 -42.29
N ALA A 495 -13.56 15.63 -41.75
CA ALA A 495 -13.77 16.88 -42.50
C ALA A 495 -12.44 17.51 -42.98
N ALA A 496 -11.37 17.34 -42.21
CA ALA A 496 -10.00 17.74 -42.59
C ALA A 496 -9.28 16.75 -43.52
N GLY A 497 -9.94 15.66 -43.95
CA GLY A 497 -9.35 14.62 -44.81
C GLY A 497 -8.36 13.69 -44.10
N GLN A 498 -8.34 13.69 -42.77
CA GLN A 498 -7.44 12.87 -41.95
C GLN A 498 -7.98 11.45 -41.74
N HIS A 499 -7.06 10.52 -41.49
CA HIS A 499 -7.41 9.13 -41.17
C HIS A 499 -8.10 9.03 -39.80
N THR A 500 -9.12 8.17 -39.72
CA THR A 500 -9.87 7.87 -38.48
C THR A 500 -9.95 6.36 -38.21
N SER A 501 -8.98 5.61 -38.74
CA SER A 501 -8.60 4.32 -38.18
C SER A 501 -8.06 4.50 -36.77
N VAL A 502 -8.27 3.49 -35.93
CA VAL A 502 -7.82 3.49 -34.53
C VAL A 502 -6.60 2.61 -34.34
N GLY A 503 -5.71 3.00 -33.42
CA GLY A 503 -4.56 2.19 -33.01
C GLY A 503 -4.92 1.08 -32.01
N ASP A 504 -3.90 0.57 -31.31
CA ASP A 504 -4.07 -0.48 -30.30
C ASP A 504 -4.92 0.01 -29.11
N GLU A 505 -4.75 1.26 -28.70
CA GLU A 505 -5.44 1.91 -27.57
C GLU A 505 -6.84 2.40 -27.95
N GLY A 506 -7.21 2.34 -29.23
CA GLY A 506 -8.49 2.84 -29.75
C GLY A 506 -8.53 4.34 -30.04
N GLY A 507 -7.42 5.08 -29.84
CA GLY A 507 -7.25 6.47 -30.28
C GLY A 507 -7.07 6.56 -31.80
N PHE A 508 -7.37 7.71 -32.41
CA PHE A 508 -7.21 7.88 -33.87
C PHE A 508 -5.73 8.03 -34.25
N ALA A 509 -5.36 7.50 -35.43
CA ALA A 509 -4.03 7.68 -36.01
C ALA A 509 -4.08 8.61 -37.26
N PRO A 510 -4.29 9.93 -37.10
CA PRO A 510 -4.30 10.89 -38.21
C PRO A 510 -2.87 11.15 -38.72
N HIS A 511 -2.74 11.70 -39.92
CA HIS A 511 -1.44 12.03 -40.53
C HIS A 511 -1.00 13.45 -40.15
N LEU A 512 -0.92 13.71 -38.84
CA LEU A 512 -0.40 14.95 -38.26
C LEU A 512 1.12 14.85 -38.04
N ARG A 513 1.78 15.99 -37.88
CA ARG A 513 3.25 16.10 -37.81
C ARG A 513 3.79 16.71 -36.51
N THR A 514 2.99 17.52 -35.82
CA THR A 514 3.45 18.27 -34.63
C THR A 514 2.49 18.06 -33.47
N ALA A 515 2.97 18.21 -32.23
CA ALA A 515 2.10 18.18 -31.05
C ALA A 515 1.05 19.31 -31.09
N HIS A 516 1.42 20.50 -31.60
CA HIS A 516 0.48 21.62 -31.75
C HIS A 516 -0.71 21.31 -32.67
N GLU A 517 -0.50 20.58 -33.77
CA GLU A 517 -1.59 20.17 -34.66
C GLU A 517 -2.58 19.25 -33.93
N ALA A 518 -2.08 18.23 -33.22
CA ALA A 518 -2.92 17.32 -32.45
C ALA A 518 -3.66 18.05 -31.31
N LEU A 519 -2.95 18.87 -30.54
CA LEU A 519 -3.52 19.67 -29.44
C LEU A 519 -4.55 20.70 -29.93
N ALA A 520 -4.37 21.28 -31.11
CA ALA A 520 -5.36 22.18 -31.72
C ALA A 520 -6.64 21.45 -32.15
N PHE A 521 -6.53 20.27 -32.77
CA PHE A 521 -7.69 19.43 -33.09
C PHE A 521 -8.44 19.01 -31.83
N ILE A 522 -7.73 18.59 -30.78
CA ILE A 522 -8.34 18.20 -29.49
C ILE A 522 -9.03 19.38 -28.81
N SER A 523 -8.37 20.55 -28.75
CA SER A 523 -8.94 21.76 -28.11
C SER A 523 -10.20 22.26 -28.84
N THR A 524 -10.19 22.19 -30.18
CA THR A 524 -11.38 22.47 -31.00
C THR A 524 -12.49 21.44 -30.74
N ALA A 525 -12.18 20.13 -30.73
CA ALA A 525 -13.18 19.09 -30.49
C ALA A 525 -13.81 19.15 -29.08
N ILE A 526 -13.05 19.54 -28.05
CA ILE A 526 -13.59 19.83 -26.71
C ILE A 526 -14.60 20.97 -26.79
N SER A 527 -14.23 22.08 -27.44
CA SER A 527 -15.04 23.29 -27.57
C SER A 527 -16.33 23.05 -28.38
N ASP A 528 -16.21 22.35 -29.50
CA ASP A 528 -17.32 22.02 -30.41
C ASP A 528 -18.32 21.03 -29.79
N SER A 529 -17.86 20.18 -28.85
CA SER A 529 -18.74 19.36 -28.00
C SER A 529 -19.45 20.15 -26.88
N GLY A 530 -19.18 21.46 -26.76
CA GLY A 530 -19.81 22.32 -25.76
C GLY A 530 -19.13 22.33 -24.38
N TYR A 531 -17.90 21.82 -24.29
CA TYR A 531 -17.10 21.80 -23.06
C TYR A 531 -15.99 22.86 -23.11
N THR A 532 -15.58 23.34 -21.94
CA THR A 532 -14.55 24.38 -21.79
C THR A 532 -13.18 23.76 -21.51
N PRO A 533 -12.17 23.90 -22.41
CA PRO A 533 -10.82 23.42 -22.15
C PRO A 533 -10.22 24.03 -20.88
N GLY A 534 -9.59 23.20 -20.03
CA GLY A 534 -9.00 23.59 -18.73
C GLY A 534 -10.00 23.80 -17.58
N VAL A 535 -11.31 23.86 -17.86
CA VAL A 535 -12.35 23.92 -16.83
C VAL A 535 -13.03 22.56 -16.72
N ASP A 536 -13.69 22.13 -17.79
CA ASP A 536 -14.46 20.88 -17.81
C ASP A 536 -13.57 19.69 -18.21
N ILE A 537 -12.66 19.92 -19.17
CA ILE A 537 -11.76 18.90 -19.73
C ILE A 537 -10.34 19.47 -19.81
N ALA A 538 -9.38 18.78 -19.21
CA ALA A 538 -7.96 19.03 -19.39
C ALA A 538 -7.33 18.02 -20.36
N ILE A 539 -6.06 18.24 -20.69
CA ILE A 539 -5.27 17.37 -21.56
C ILE A 539 -4.17 16.69 -20.73
N ALA A 540 -3.88 15.43 -21.06
CA ALA A 540 -2.68 14.74 -20.62
C ALA A 540 -1.89 14.26 -21.84
N LEU A 541 -0.58 14.16 -21.72
CA LEU A 541 0.32 13.71 -22.79
C LEU A 541 1.12 12.49 -22.33
N ASP A 542 1.42 11.62 -23.28
CA ASP A 542 2.47 10.61 -23.18
C ASP A 542 3.34 10.72 -24.44
N PRO A 543 4.45 11.47 -24.40
CA PRO A 543 5.42 11.46 -25.47
C PRO A 543 6.11 10.12 -25.68
N ALA A 544 6.24 9.27 -24.66
CA ALA A 544 7.16 8.12 -24.62
C ALA A 544 8.57 8.49 -25.10
N ALA A 545 9.18 9.51 -24.48
CA ALA A 545 10.36 10.20 -25.04
C ALA A 545 11.60 9.31 -25.21
N SER A 546 11.65 8.16 -24.54
CA SER A 546 12.62 7.07 -24.77
C SER A 546 12.72 6.66 -26.26
N GLU A 547 11.60 6.60 -26.99
CA GLU A 547 11.53 6.08 -28.37
C GLU A 547 12.18 7.00 -29.42
N PHE A 548 12.34 8.29 -29.12
CA PHE A 548 13.00 9.28 -30.00
C PHE A 548 14.24 9.95 -29.38
N TYR A 549 14.70 9.48 -28.23
CA TYR A 549 15.96 9.90 -27.63
C TYR A 549 17.14 9.06 -28.14
N ARG A 550 18.18 9.71 -28.67
CA ARG A 550 19.42 9.05 -29.11
C ARG A 550 20.57 10.04 -29.15
N ASP A 551 21.76 9.55 -28.84
CA ASP A 551 23.02 10.32 -28.86
C ASP A 551 22.99 11.60 -27.99
N GLY A 552 22.23 11.60 -26.88
CA GLY A 552 22.11 12.73 -25.95
C GLY A 552 21.14 13.84 -26.39
N ALA A 553 20.25 13.55 -27.35
CA ALA A 553 19.28 14.51 -27.89
C ALA A 553 17.95 13.82 -28.29
N TYR A 554 16.90 14.62 -28.43
CA TYR A 554 15.55 14.19 -28.83
C TYR A 554 15.31 14.49 -30.31
N HIS A 555 14.98 13.47 -31.11
CA HIS A 555 14.95 13.54 -32.58
C HIS A 555 13.51 13.43 -33.11
N TYR A 556 12.85 14.58 -33.22
CA TYR A 556 11.49 14.71 -33.75
C TYR A 556 11.48 14.52 -35.28
N ARG A 557 11.02 13.36 -35.73
CA ARG A 557 10.91 12.98 -37.15
C ARG A 557 9.74 13.69 -37.83
N GLY A 558 8.64 13.95 -37.12
CA GLY A 558 7.50 14.71 -37.62
C GLY A 558 7.85 16.15 -37.94
N GLU A 559 8.76 16.73 -37.15
CA GLU A 559 9.19 18.12 -37.27
C GLU A 559 10.49 18.31 -38.08
N ASP A 560 11.19 17.22 -38.41
CA ASP A 560 12.57 17.21 -38.94
C ASP A 560 13.53 18.05 -38.06
N ARG A 561 13.43 17.86 -36.74
CA ARG A 561 14.10 18.67 -35.72
C ARG A 561 14.77 17.82 -34.66
N VAL A 562 16.03 18.12 -34.37
CA VAL A 562 16.73 17.62 -33.19
C VAL A 562 16.70 18.70 -32.12
N ARG A 563 16.31 18.33 -30.88
CA ARG A 563 16.33 19.18 -29.70
C ARG A 563 17.37 18.64 -28.71
N THR A 564 18.20 19.51 -28.16
CA THR A 564 18.97 19.17 -26.94
C THR A 564 18.02 18.91 -25.77
N VAL A 565 18.51 18.28 -24.69
CA VAL A 565 17.72 18.05 -23.46
C VAL A 565 17.07 19.34 -22.96
N ALA A 566 17.81 20.46 -22.92
CA ALA A 566 17.27 21.75 -22.49
C ALA A 566 16.15 22.27 -23.41
N GLU A 567 16.35 22.24 -24.74
CA GLU A 567 15.33 22.67 -25.71
C GLU A 567 14.08 21.77 -25.71
N HIS A 568 14.23 20.50 -25.32
CA HIS A 568 13.14 19.56 -25.14
C HIS A 568 12.31 19.87 -23.89
N VAL A 569 12.96 20.14 -22.76
CA VAL A 569 12.30 20.61 -21.53
C VAL A 569 11.58 21.94 -21.74
N ASP A 570 12.22 22.91 -22.42
CA ASP A 570 11.60 24.20 -22.74
C ASP A 570 10.39 24.03 -23.68
N TYR A 571 10.46 23.10 -24.65
CA TYR A 571 9.34 22.80 -25.55
C TYR A 571 8.14 22.17 -24.83
N LEU A 572 8.36 21.19 -23.95
CA LEU A 572 7.28 20.63 -23.13
C LEU A 572 6.67 21.67 -22.18
N ALA A 573 7.48 22.59 -21.65
CA ALA A 573 6.98 23.70 -20.84
C ALA A 573 6.16 24.70 -21.67
N GLU A 574 6.56 25.02 -22.91
CA GLU A 574 5.80 25.86 -23.83
C GLU A 574 4.42 25.26 -24.17
N LEU A 575 4.36 23.95 -24.42
CA LEU A 575 3.09 23.24 -24.63
C LEU A 575 2.19 23.35 -23.39
N ALA A 576 2.72 23.11 -22.19
CA ALA A 576 1.97 23.20 -20.92
C ALA A 576 1.66 24.64 -20.46
N GLU A 577 2.26 25.66 -21.10
CA GLU A 577 1.89 27.07 -20.96
C GLU A 577 0.83 27.49 -22.00
N THR A 578 0.77 26.83 -23.16
CA THR A 578 -0.12 27.16 -24.30
C THR A 578 -1.47 26.42 -24.25
N TYR A 579 -1.47 25.16 -23.79
CA TYR A 579 -2.65 24.29 -23.73
C TYR A 579 -2.95 23.90 -22.26
N PRO A 580 -4.18 23.48 -21.93
CA PRO A 580 -4.55 23.05 -20.59
C PRO A 580 -4.03 21.63 -20.28
N ILE A 581 -2.72 21.43 -20.41
CA ILE A 581 -2.03 20.19 -20.08
C ILE A 581 -1.80 20.15 -18.57
N VAL A 582 -2.33 19.12 -17.92
CA VAL A 582 -2.25 18.91 -16.47
C VAL A 582 -1.38 17.71 -16.09
N SER A 583 -1.02 16.88 -17.07
CA SER A 583 -0.18 15.70 -16.86
C SER A 583 0.68 15.40 -18.09
N ILE A 584 1.95 15.06 -17.87
CA ILE A 584 2.91 14.57 -18.88
C ILE A 584 3.56 13.30 -18.35
N GLU A 585 3.32 12.19 -19.02
CA GLU A 585 3.93 10.88 -18.80
C GLU A 585 5.17 10.71 -19.67
N ASP A 586 6.27 10.17 -19.13
CA ASP A 586 7.54 9.94 -19.85
C ASP A 586 7.98 11.09 -20.77
N GLY A 587 7.93 12.30 -20.20
CA GLY A 587 8.38 13.54 -20.84
C GLY A 587 9.90 13.59 -21.06
N ALA A 588 10.69 12.74 -20.41
CA ALA A 588 12.11 12.54 -20.70
C ALA A 588 12.41 11.04 -20.80
N ALA A 589 13.48 10.67 -21.52
CA ALA A 589 13.86 9.27 -21.70
C ALA A 589 14.20 8.58 -20.36
N GLN A 590 14.01 7.27 -20.28
CA GLN A 590 14.22 6.47 -19.05
C GLN A 590 15.60 6.64 -18.40
N ASP A 591 16.64 6.99 -19.18
CA ASP A 591 18.03 7.18 -18.73
C ASP A 591 18.47 8.66 -18.64
N ASP A 592 17.63 9.61 -19.10
CA ASP A 592 17.89 11.06 -19.04
C ASP A 592 17.47 11.65 -17.68
N PHE A 593 18.19 11.26 -16.63
CA PHE A 593 17.95 11.78 -15.27
C PHE A 593 18.14 13.31 -15.15
N GLU A 594 18.95 13.93 -16.03
CA GLU A 594 19.13 15.39 -16.07
C GLU A 594 17.89 16.07 -16.65
N GLY A 595 17.35 15.57 -17.77
CA GLY A 595 16.10 16.03 -18.36
C GLY A 595 14.90 15.83 -17.44
N TRP A 596 14.78 14.65 -16.80
CA TRP A 596 13.76 14.39 -15.77
C TRP A 596 13.82 15.41 -14.62
N LYS A 597 15.03 15.72 -14.12
CA LYS A 597 15.20 16.69 -13.03
C LYS A 597 14.85 18.10 -13.48
N ALA A 598 15.27 18.49 -14.68
CA ALA A 598 14.95 19.79 -15.27
C ALA A 598 13.45 19.97 -15.53
N LEU A 599 12.74 18.94 -16.03
CA LEU A 599 11.27 18.94 -16.14
C LEU A 599 10.61 19.11 -14.77
N THR A 600 11.08 18.37 -13.76
CA THR A 600 10.53 18.42 -12.40
C THR A 600 10.69 19.81 -11.78
N ASP A 601 11.86 20.43 -11.91
CA ASP A 601 12.13 21.79 -11.43
C ASP A 601 11.35 22.86 -12.22
N ARG A 602 11.04 22.63 -13.51
CA ARG A 602 10.36 23.59 -14.38
C ARG A 602 8.83 23.53 -14.31
N LEU A 603 8.27 22.33 -14.10
CA LEU A 603 6.83 22.05 -14.23
C LEU A 603 6.18 21.33 -13.05
N GLY A 604 6.94 20.69 -12.14
CA GLY A 604 6.38 19.81 -11.10
C GLY A 604 5.42 20.46 -10.10
N ASP A 605 5.50 21.79 -9.93
CA ASP A 605 4.59 22.59 -9.10
C ASP A 605 3.25 22.95 -9.80
N ARG A 606 3.16 22.75 -11.13
CA ARG A 606 2.04 23.20 -11.99
C ARG A 606 1.49 22.13 -12.95
N CYS A 607 2.05 20.92 -12.92
CA CYS A 607 1.74 19.82 -13.82
C CYS A 607 2.14 18.50 -13.16
N GLN A 608 1.32 17.46 -13.33
CA GLN A 608 1.70 16.11 -12.98
C GLN A 608 2.77 15.59 -13.96
N LEU A 609 3.83 14.99 -13.44
CA LEU A 609 4.89 14.35 -14.20
C LEU A 609 4.89 12.87 -13.82
N VAL A 610 4.49 12.01 -14.75
CA VAL A 610 4.28 10.57 -14.53
C VAL A 610 5.48 9.80 -15.08
N GLY A 611 6.21 9.08 -14.22
CA GLY A 611 7.21 8.13 -14.68
C GLY A 611 6.60 6.76 -14.95
N ASP A 612 6.80 6.24 -16.15
CA ASP A 612 6.45 4.88 -16.58
C ASP A 612 7.72 4.04 -16.80
N ASP A 613 8.45 4.20 -17.90
CA ASP A 613 9.68 3.46 -18.19
C ASP A 613 10.74 3.67 -17.09
N VAL A 614 10.88 4.92 -16.61
CA VAL A 614 11.89 5.30 -15.60
C VAL A 614 11.67 4.60 -14.24
N PHE A 615 10.44 4.15 -13.95
CA PHE A 615 10.10 3.46 -12.70
C PHE A 615 9.70 2.00 -12.87
N CYS A 616 9.20 1.56 -14.05
CA CYS A 616 8.77 0.18 -14.33
C CYS A 616 7.85 -0.44 -13.25
N THR A 617 6.97 0.35 -12.61
CA THR A 617 6.18 -0.06 -11.42
C THR A 617 7.02 -0.64 -10.27
N ASN A 618 8.34 -0.42 -10.24
CA ASN A 618 9.29 -1.01 -9.31
C ASN A 618 9.53 -0.09 -8.09
N ALA A 619 9.41 -0.63 -6.88
CA ALA A 619 9.54 0.12 -5.64
C ALA A 619 10.95 0.68 -5.39
N ASP A 620 12.01 -0.02 -5.81
CA ASP A 620 13.39 0.41 -5.63
C ASP A 620 13.78 1.52 -6.62
N LEU A 621 13.34 1.40 -7.89
CA LEU A 621 13.54 2.45 -8.91
C LEU A 621 12.77 3.72 -8.54
N LEU A 622 11.52 3.58 -8.10
CA LEU A 622 10.73 4.69 -7.60
C LEU A 622 11.41 5.36 -6.39
N HIS A 623 11.95 4.58 -5.44
CA HIS A 623 12.67 5.13 -4.29
C HIS A 623 13.94 5.91 -4.70
N ASP A 624 14.73 5.40 -5.65
CA ASP A 624 15.87 6.14 -6.20
C ASP A 624 15.42 7.45 -6.89
N GLY A 625 14.36 7.40 -7.70
CA GLY A 625 13.76 8.56 -8.34
C GLY A 625 13.29 9.64 -7.36
N ILE A 626 12.56 9.24 -6.32
CA ILE A 626 12.15 10.13 -5.21
C ILE A 626 13.38 10.76 -4.55
N SER A 627 14.45 9.99 -4.31
CA SER A 627 15.67 10.49 -3.68
C SER A 627 16.42 11.53 -4.52
N ARG A 628 16.25 11.48 -5.85
CA ARG A 628 16.80 12.43 -6.83
C ARG A 628 15.88 13.63 -7.06
N GLY A 629 14.62 13.55 -6.63
CA GLY A 629 13.60 14.57 -6.89
C GLY A 629 13.21 14.63 -8.36
N ILE A 630 12.96 13.48 -8.99
CA ILE A 630 12.45 13.37 -10.37
C ILE A 630 11.00 12.89 -10.41
N ALA A 631 10.20 13.49 -11.29
CA ALA A 631 8.75 13.28 -11.41
C ALA A 631 7.96 13.66 -10.13
N ASN A 632 6.64 13.51 -10.17
CA ASN A 632 5.76 13.65 -9.00
C ASN A 632 4.59 12.62 -9.00
N SER A 633 4.65 11.65 -9.90
CA SER A 633 3.65 10.61 -10.12
C SER A 633 4.31 9.37 -10.75
N ILE A 634 3.67 8.20 -10.60
CA ILE A 634 4.08 6.94 -11.21
C ILE A 634 2.93 6.30 -11.98
N LEU A 635 3.21 5.75 -13.16
CA LEU A 635 2.30 4.87 -13.88
C LEU A 635 2.42 3.45 -13.32
N VAL A 636 1.27 2.83 -13.02
CA VAL A 636 1.21 1.53 -12.34
C VAL A 636 0.63 0.48 -13.27
N LYS A 637 1.50 -0.38 -13.80
CA LYS A 637 1.19 -1.52 -14.67
C LYS A 637 1.51 -2.82 -13.92
N VAL A 638 0.49 -3.56 -13.50
CA VAL A 638 0.66 -4.74 -12.62
C VAL A 638 1.61 -5.80 -13.20
N ASN A 639 1.69 -5.92 -14.53
CA ASN A 639 2.57 -6.87 -15.21
C ASN A 639 4.05 -6.46 -15.28
N GLN A 640 4.41 -5.20 -15.03
CA GLN A 640 5.81 -4.76 -14.96
C GLN A 640 6.52 -5.31 -13.71
N VAL A 641 5.78 -5.66 -12.65
CA VAL A 641 6.33 -6.33 -11.45
C VAL A 641 5.97 -7.81 -11.35
N GLY A 642 4.77 -8.21 -11.80
CA GLY A 642 4.40 -9.62 -11.93
C GLY A 642 3.74 -10.28 -10.71
N THR A 643 3.46 -9.54 -9.63
CA THR A 643 2.51 -9.95 -8.57
C THR A 643 1.68 -8.76 -8.07
N LEU A 644 0.54 -9.04 -7.45
CA LEU A 644 -0.31 -8.04 -6.82
C LEU A 644 0.35 -7.38 -5.59
N THR A 645 1.02 -8.18 -4.75
CA THR A 645 1.67 -7.69 -3.51
C THR A 645 2.83 -6.73 -3.78
N GLU A 646 3.62 -6.95 -4.84
CA GLU A 646 4.67 -6.03 -5.27
C GLU A 646 4.07 -4.72 -5.79
N MET A 647 3.03 -4.78 -6.63
CA MET A 647 2.34 -3.60 -7.16
C MET A 647 1.74 -2.73 -6.03
N LEU A 648 1.02 -3.35 -5.09
CA LEU A 648 0.49 -2.67 -3.90
C LEU A 648 1.60 -2.09 -2.99
N THR A 649 2.82 -2.64 -3.06
CA THR A 649 3.98 -2.13 -2.33
C THR A 649 4.59 -0.91 -3.01
N THR A 650 4.72 -0.90 -4.35
CA THR A 650 5.13 0.30 -5.09
C THR A 650 4.15 1.46 -4.89
N MET A 651 2.84 1.20 -4.97
CA MET A 651 1.82 2.24 -4.69
C MET A 651 1.92 2.80 -3.26
N ARG A 652 2.31 1.96 -2.29
CA ARG A 652 2.53 2.39 -0.90
C ARG A 652 3.74 3.33 -0.79
N VAL A 653 4.83 3.04 -1.51
CA VAL A 653 6.03 3.91 -1.59
C VAL A 653 5.67 5.26 -2.22
N ALA A 654 4.98 5.25 -3.37
CA ALA A 654 4.50 6.47 -4.03
C ALA A 654 3.70 7.37 -3.07
N ARG A 655 2.66 6.79 -2.44
CA ARG A 655 1.80 7.52 -1.50
C ARG A 655 2.55 8.03 -0.27
N GLN A 656 3.54 7.31 0.24
CA GLN A 656 4.38 7.75 1.38
C GLN A 656 5.30 8.92 1.02
N ALA A 657 5.72 9.03 -0.25
CA ALA A 657 6.50 10.14 -0.77
C ALA A 657 5.65 11.33 -1.29
N GLY A 658 4.32 11.21 -1.26
CA GLY A 658 3.40 12.22 -1.79
C GLY A 658 3.24 12.20 -3.31
N TYR A 659 3.71 11.15 -3.99
CA TYR A 659 3.49 10.96 -5.42
C TYR A 659 2.09 10.42 -5.67
N SER A 660 1.44 10.88 -6.74
CA SER A 660 0.23 10.21 -7.25
C SER A 660 0.58 8.88 -7.94
N ALA A 661 -0.42 8.03 -8.11
CA ALA A 661 -0.31 6.78 -8.83
C ALA A 661 -1.44 6.69 -9.87
N VAL A 662 -1.10 6.41 -11.12
CA VAL A 662 -2.04 6.28 -12.23
C VAL A 662 -2.13 4.80 -12.60
N MET A 663 -3.25 4.15 -12.31
CA MET A 663 -3.45 2.73 -12.64
C MET A 663 -3.56 2.56 -14.15
N SER A 664 -2.84 1.60 -14.76
CA SER A 664 -2.68 1.56 -16.22
C SER A 664 -2.84 0.18 -16.86
N HIS A 665 -3.41 0.21 -18.06
CA HIS A 665 -3.44 -0.90 -19.03
C HIS A 665 -2.09 -1.15 -19.73
N ARG A 666 -2.04 -2.11 -20.65
CA ARG A 666 -1.01 -2.20 -21.70
C ARG A 666 -1.63 -2.10 -23.09
N SER A 667 -0.82 -1.94 -24.14
CA SER A 667 -1.30 -1.94 -25.53
C SER A 667 -1.86 -3.31 -25.96
N GLY A 668 -1.33 -4.43 -25.47
CA GLY A 668 -2.00 -5.74 -25.53
C GLY A 668 -2.86 -5.99 -24.31
N GLU A 669 -4.17 -5.78 -24.40
CA GLU A 669 -5.13 -6.04 -23.31
C GLU A 669 -6.01 -7.27 -23.60
N THR A 670 -6.81 -7.65 -22.62
CA THR A 670 -7.83 -8.70 -22.73
C THR A 670 -9.22 -8.17 -22.30
N GLU A 671 -10.22 -9.03 -22.24
CA GLU A 671 -11.50 -8.75 -21.59
C GLU A 671 -11.42 -8.60 -20.06
N ASP A 672 -10.27 -8.91 -19.45
CA ASP A 672 -10.06 -8.78 -18.01
C ASP A 672 -10.23 -7.31 -17.57
N THR A 673 -10.87 -7.08 -16.42
CA THR A 673 -11.18 -5.73 -15.92
C THR A 673 -10.48 -5.39 -14.60
N THR A 674 -9.54 -6.21 -14.14
CA THR A 674 -8.90 -6.10 -12.82
C THR A 674 -8.40 -4.68 -12.48
N ILE A 675 -7.83 -3.95 -13.44
CA ILE A 675 -7.31 -2.60 -13.20
C ILE A 675 -8.39 -1.58 -12.82
N ALA A 676 -9.66 -1.80 -13.19
CA ALA A 676 -10.79 -0.98 -12.74
C ALA A 676 -11.02 -1.18 -11.23
N ASP A 677 -11.17 -2.43 -10.79
CA ASP A 677 -11.32 -2.78 -9.38
C ASP A 677 -10.11 -2.35 -8.53
N LEU A 678 -8.88 -2.48 -9.06
CA LEU A 678 -7.66 -2.03 -8.37
C LEU A 678 -7.60 -0.50 -8.21
N ALA A 679 -8.02 0.28 -9.21
CA ALA A 679 -8.04 1.74 -9.11
C ALA A 679 -8.97 2.21 -7.97
N VAL A 680 -10.14 1.57 -7.81
CA VAL A 680 -11.10 1.86 -6.74
C VAL A 680 -10.62 1.31 -5.39
N ALA A 681 -10.11 0.08 -5.34
CA ALA A 681 -9.58 -0.55 -4.11
C ALA A 681 -8.46 0.26 -3.47
N THR A 682 -7.57 0.80 -4.29
CA THR A 682 -6.39 1.55 -3.82
C THR A 682 -6.69 3.03 -3.58
N GLY A 683 -7.81 3.54 -4.09
CA GLY A 683 -8.15 4.96 -4.06
C GLY A 683 -7.12 5.84 -4.77
N CYS A 684 -6.46 5.34 -5.82
CA CYS A 684 -5.38 6.05 -6.51
C CYS A 684 -5.87 7.30 -7.28
N GLY A 685 -7.17 7.38 -7.53
CA GLY A 685 -7.85 8.56 -8.07
C GLY A 685 -7.66 8.78 -9.58
N GLN A 686 -6.82 8.00 -10.27
CA GLN A 686 -6.56 8.12 -11.72
C GLN A 686 -6.41 6.76 -12.42
N ILE A 687 -6.85 6.67 -13.67
CA ILE A 687 -6.71 5.48 -14.52
C ILE A 687 -6.38 5.85 -15.98
N LYS A 688 -5.39 5.20 -16.59
CA LYS A 688 -5.08 5.23 -18.04
C LYS A 688 -5.48 3.87 -18.63
N THR A 689 -6.59 3.82 -19.36
CA THR A 689 -7.13 2.55 -19.92
C THR A 689 -7.54 2.65 -21.39
N GLY A 690 -6.94 3.60 -22.12
CA GLY A 690 -7.14 3.80 -23.56
C GLY A 690 -8.35 4.66 -23.92
N SER A 691 -8.85 4.48 -25.14
CA SER A 691 -9.90 5.29 -25.75
C SER A 691 -11.31 4.80 -25.45
N LEU A 692 -12.30 5.57 -25.89
CA LEU A 692 -13.73 5.23 -25.92
C LEU A 692 -14.08 4.32 -27.11
N SER A 693 -13.14 3.47 -27.54
CA SER A 693 -13.35 2.47 -28.58
C SER A 693 -12.60 1.19 -28.27
N ARG A 694 -13.01 0.10 -28.95
CA ARG A 694 -12.56 -1.28 -28.73
C ARG A 694 -12.95 -1.87 -27.35
N SER A 695 -13.27 -3.17 -27.31
CA SER A 695 -13.80 -3.82 -26.10
C SER A 695 -12.74 -4.06 -25.02
N ASP A 696 -11.48 -4.22 -25.40
CA ASP A 696 -10.32 -4.35 -24.50
C ASP A 696 -10.08 -3.09 -23.64
N ARG A 697 -10.60 -1.93 -24.09
CA ARG A 697 -10.61 -0.66 -23.34
C ARG A 697 -11.94 -0.44 -22.64
N THR A 698 -13.04 -0.48 -23.41
CA THR A 698 -14.38 -0.18 -22.91
C THR A 698 -14.90 -1.17 -21.88
N ALA A 699 -14.35 -2.40 -21.78
CA ALA A 699 -14.62 -3.30 -20.67
C ALA A 699 -14.26 -2.70 -19.29
N LYS A 700 -13.15 -1.97 -19.19
CA LYS A 700 -12.70 -1.33 -17.94
C LYS A 700 -13.57 -0.13 -17.59
N TYR A 701 -13.91 0.71 -18.58
CA TYR A 701 -14.90 1.78 -18.41
C TYR A 701 -16.25 1.22 -17.93
N ASN A 702 -16.74 0.16 -18.57
CA ASN A 702 -17.99 -0.51 -18.18
C ASN A 702 -17.93 -1.16 -16.79
N GLN A 703 -16.75 -1.61 -16.33
CA GLN A 703 -16.59 -2.13 -14.96
C GLN A 703 -16.64 -0.99 -13.93
N LEU A 704 -15.98 0.14 -14.19
CA LEU A 704 -16.06 1.32 -13.33
C LEU A 704 -17.50 1.90 -13.26
N LEU A 705 -18.26 1.84 -14.35
CA LEU A 705 -19.70 2.18 -14.34
C LEU A 705 -20.51 1.27 -13.41
N ARG A 706 -20.25 -0.05 -13.41
CA ARG A 706 -20.91 -0.99 -12.47
C ARG A 706 -20.51 -0.75 -11.02
N ILE A 707 -19.24 -0.43 -10.77
CA ILE A 707 -18.76 -0.11 -9.42
C ILE A 707 -19.38 1.19 -8.91
N GLU A 708 -19.52 2.22 -9.75
CA GLU A 708 -20.26 3.44 -9.42
C GLU A 708 -21.74 3.16 -9.11
N GLU A 709 -22.40 2.32 -9.92
CA GLU A 709 -23.79 1.88 -9.68
C GLU A 709 -23.94 1.12 -8.34
N GLU A 710 -23.02 0.20 -8.01
CA GLU A 710 -23.05 -0.57 -6.76
C GLU A 710 -22.75 0.30 -5.52
N LEU A 711 -21.87 1.28 -5.65
CA LEU A 711 -21.54 2.22 -4.59
C LEU A 711 -22.69 3.21 -4.32
N GLY A 712 -23.45 3.60 -5.35
CA GLY A 712 -24.57 4.52 -5.27
C GLY A 712 -24.16 5.88 -4.71
N GLU A 713 -24.92 6.42 -3.75
CA GLU A 713 -24.63 7.71 -3.10
C GLU A 713 -23.28 7.78 -2.37
N ARG A 714 -22.58 6.64 -2.19
CA ARG A 714 -21.23 6.62 -1.60
C ARG A 714 -20.12 6.85 -2.62
N ALA A 715 -20.40 6.74 -3.93
CA ALA A 715 -19.39 6.91 -4.97
C ALA A 715 -18.83 8.34 -4.98
N VAL A 716 -17.50 8.47 -4.96
CA VAL A 716 -16.81 9.77 -5.03
C VAL A 716 -15.90 9.79 -6.24
N TYR A 717 -16.33 10.47 -7.31
CA TYR A 717 -15.45 10.73 -8.45
C TYR A 717 -14.31 11.66 -8.04
N ALA A 718 -13.07 11.24 -8.29
CA ALA A 718 -11.88 11.97 -7.85
C ALA A 718 -11.69 13.29 -8.62
N GLY A 719 -12.04 13.30 -9.92
CA GLY A 719 -11.98 14.48 -10.78
C GLY A 719 -10.65 15.24 -10.67
N ARG A 720 -10.74 16.57 -10.70
CA ARG A 720 -9.57 17.47 -10.55
C ARG A 720 -8.73 17.23 -9.29
N ASN A 721 -9.31 16.72 -8.20
CA ASN A 721 -8.63 16.60 -6.90
C ASN A 721 -7.56 15.49 -6.87
N SER A 722 -7.50 14.64 -7.90
CA SER A 722 -6.48 13.58 -8.02
C SER A 722 -5.17 14.06 -8.65
N LEU A 723 -5.15 15.24 -9.28
CA LEU A 723 -3.98 15.76 -9.99
C LEU A 723 -2.97 16.37 -9.01
N THR A 724 -1.72 15.92 -9.08
CA THR A 724 -0.59 16.53 -8.38
C THR A 724 -0.10 17.78 -9.12
N GLY A 725 0.57 18.68 -8.41
CA GLY A 725 1.07 19.92 -9.02
C GLY A 725 -0.03 20.91 -9.44
N HIS A 726 -1.23 20.86 -8.84
CA HIS A 726 -2.18 21.97 -8.96
C HIS A 726 -2.64 22.42 -7.57
N PRO A 727 -2.77 23.74 -7.33
CA PRO A 727 -3.34 24.22 -6.07
C PRO A 727 -4.78 23.72 -5.96
N THR A 728 -5.08 22.99 -4.89
CA THR A 728 -6.45 22.66 -4.48
C THR A 728 -7.22 23.97 -4.31
N ALA A 729 -8.34 24.10 -5.04
CA ALA A 729 -9.14 25.32 -5.11
C ALA A 729 -9.84 25.67 -3.78
#